data_AF-A0A520IXY2-F1
#
_entry.id   AF-A0A520IXY2-F1
#
_cell.length_a   1.000
_cell.length_b   1.000
_cell.length_c   1.000
_cell.angle_alpha   90.00
_cell.angle_beta   90.00
_cell.angle_gamma   90.00
#
_symmetry.space_group_name_H-M   'P 1'
#
loop_
_entity.id
_entity.type
_entity.pdbx_description
1 polymer ?
#
loop_
_entity_poly.entity_id
_entity_poly.type
_entity_poly.pdbx_seq_one_letter_code
_entity_poly.pdbx_strand_id
1 'polypeptide(L)'
;MKTSLLACILLLFACFTQAQTRITGIIKTAKGKVVANANISIRDSYDGGSSDSLGRFNFITSEKGAQTLVFSALNFDKDSLKITVAGKLMNLNLVIQDAVNELETVTISAGTFITGDAKKGAVLGSVDIATLAGSRADVIAAMQTLPGAQAAGSETGLFVRGGTAGETKTYFDGMLVKSPFNATVPDQASRGRLSPFLFKGTSFSSGGYSAQYGQALSAALVLESTDLPEKTTTGITLLTVGGGVDQNIRFKNSALIIGGYYYNLAPAYSVFKQQNDFVKAPEQIGGNIQYKAKTSASGMFKFYAAYGTANTSLYSNNINAPASPVFFSNDNTNFYLNSTYKEYLSSDWKLEAGVSYNRDRDTGLMVADDYKRVDKLLEGKATLTHYFGRLSNIKFGAETFNTGRAESLNAFSREYTDQLSSAFAESDIFLSSRLVARIGLRGEYSSYLRKSNLAPRLSLGYKTGAQSQLSFAYGRFFQNPEDSYLIMKALDYEQADHYILKYELNLADRLFRVEGYYKDYANLTKVNGASLDNSGYGYARGFEVFLKDKKTIPNGDFWISYSFLDSKRNFGNYPMLARPAFAAKHTASIVAKQFIPAINSQIGATYVFATGRTYVNPNNAVYLGDMTKSSNNLSLSVSYLTHVLKQFTVLYLNANNVMGFKNIYGYQYSNDGLNRRAITPAARRDVILGLIMTIGDNTFVR
;
A
#
# COMPACT_ATOMS: atom_id res chain seq x y z
N MET A 1 -83.36 -35.76 -31.46
CA MET A 1 -82.10 -35.61 -32.22
C MET A 1 -81.22 -34.45 -31.75
N LYS A 2 -81.76 -33.28 -31.32
CA LYS A 2 -80.92 -32.13 -30.87
C LYS A 2 -80.28 -32.30 -29.48
N THR A 3 -80.89 -33.05 -28.56
CA THR A 3 -80.37 -33.30 -27.20
C THR A 3 -79.24 -34.33 -27.16
N SER A 4 -79.27 -35.34 -28.03
CA SER A 4 -78.23 -36.38 -28.13
C SER A 4 -76.93 -35.86 -28.75
N LEU A 5 -77.01 -34.88 -29.67
CA LEU A 5 -75.84 -34.26 -30.28
C LEU A 5 -75.09 -33.33 -29.28
N LEU A 6 -75.83 -32.64 -28.41
CA LEU A 6 -75.25 -31.78 -27.37
C LEU A 6 -74.54 -32.60 -26.29
N ALA A 7 -75.11 -33.76 -25.91
CA ALA A 7 -74.48 -34.69 -24.98
C ALA A 7 -73.18 -35.31 -25.54
N CYS A 8 -73.14 -35.65 -26.83
CA CYS A 8 -71.90 -36.11 -27.48
C CYS A 8 -70.84 -35.01 -27.60
N ILE A 9 -71.21 -33.76 -27.87
CA ILE A 9 -70.27 -32.62 -27.92
C ILE A 9 -69.71 -32.29 -26.51
N LEU A 10 -70.53 -32.40 -25.46
CA LEU A 10 -70.07 -32.25 -24.07
C LEU A 10 -69.17 -33.40 -23.59
N LEU A 11 -69.40 -34.64 -24.05
CA LEU A 11 -68.49 -35.77 -23.77
C LEU A 11 -67.16 -35.67 -24.55
N LEU A 12 -67.18 -35.14 -25.79
CA LEU A 12 -65.96 -34.90 -26.57
C LEU A 12 -65.09 -33.77 -26.01
N PHE A 13 -65.68 -32.79 -25.32
CA PHE A 13 -64.92 -31.77 -24.57
C PHE A 13 -64.33 -32.29 -23.25
N ALA A 14 -64.92 -33.31 -22.63
CA ALA A 14 -64.41 -33.89 -21.39
C ALA A 14 -63.09 -34.65 -21.57
N CYS A 15 -62.83 -35.20 -22.76
CA CYS A 15 -61.63 -36.01 -23.05
C CYS A 15 -60.35 -35.21 -23.38
N PHE A 16 -60.38 -33.87 -23.44
CA PHE A 16 -59.19 -33.05 -23.71
C PHE A 16 -58.50 -32.47 -22.46
N THR A 17 -58.87 -32.90 -21.26
CA THR A 17 -58.45 -32.25 -20.01
C THR A 17 -57.37 -33.00 -19.23
N GLN A 18 -56.29 -33.49 -19.87
CA GLN A 18 -55.03 -33.80 -19.15
C GLN A 18 -53.80 -33.49 -20.01
N ALA A 19 -53.46 -32.21 -20.14
CA ALA A 19 -52.19 -31.77 -20.73
C ALA A 19 -51.26 -31.08 -19.72
N GLN A 20 -51.69 -30.96 -18.46
CA GLN A 20 -50.98 -30.23 -17.43
C GLN A 20 -50.05 -31.16 -16.65
N THR A 21 -48.76 -30.84 -16.64
CA THR A 21 -47.76 -31.54 -15.83
C THR A 21 -47.71 -30.88 -14.47
N ARG A 22 -47.87 -31.67 -13.39
CA ARG A 22 -47.66 -31.18 -12.03
C ARG A 22 -46.21 -31.42 -11.61
N ILE A 23 -45.53 -30.35 -11.21
CA ILE A 23 -44.16 -30.38 -10.71
C ILE A 23 -44.20 -30.11 -9.21
N THR A 24 -43.69 -31.08 -8.45
CA THR A 24 -43.56 -31.03 -6.99
C THR A 24 -42.11 -31.25 -6.60
N GLY A 25 -41.73 -30.86 -5.39
CA GLY A 25 -40.39 -31.15 -4.92
C GLY A 25 -40.05 -30.49 -3.61
N ILE A 26 -38.79 -30.66 -3.21
CA ILE A 26 -38.18 -29.96 -2.08
C ILE A 26 -36.86 -29.32 -2.54
N ILE A 27 -36.62 -28.10 -2.09
CA ILE A 27 -35.36 -27.39 -2.30
C ILE A 27 -34.56 -27.33 -1.00
N LYS A 28 -33.30 -27.74 -1.07
CA LYS A 28 -32.37 -27.78 0.06
C LYS A 28 -31.02 -27.17 -0.31
N THR A 29 -30.24 -26.81 0.69
CA THR A 29 -28.83 -26.48 0.50
C THR A 29 -27.99 -27.74 0.36
N ALA A 30 -26.75 -27.63 -0.13
CA ALA A 30 -25.80 -28.73 -0.17
C ALA A 30 -25.52 -29.38 1.21
N LYS A 31 -25.83 -28.66 2.31
CA LYS A 31 -25.74 -29.15 3.70
C LYS A 31 -27.06 -29.73 4.23
N GLY A 32 -28.06 -29.91 3.38
CA GLY A 32 -29.35 -30.52 3.72
C GLY A 32 -30.36 -29.60 4.42
N LYS A 33 -30.07 -28.31 4.61
CA LYS A 33 -31.04 -27.34 5.16
C LYS A 33 -32.11 -27.02 4.14
N VAL A 34 -33.38 -26.97 4.54
CA VAL A 34 -34.49 -26.57 3.66
C VAL A 34 -34.42 -25.08 3.34
N VAL A 35 -34.83 -24.70 2.12
CA VAL A 35 -34.81 -23.31 1.64
C VAL A 35 -36.24 -22.82 1.42
N ALA A 36 -36.69 -21.92 2.27
CA ALA A 36 -38.02 -21.31 2.18
C ALA A 36 -38.03 -20.10 1.23
N ASN A 37 -39.20 -19.81 0.64
CA ASN A 37 -39.41 -18.68 -0.27
C ASN A 37 -38.46 -18.67 -1.47
N ALA A 38 -37.97 -19.82 -1.91
CA ALA A 38 -37.27 -19.94 -3.17
C ALA A 38 -38.29 -19.78 -4.30
N ASN A 39 -37.95 -19.03 -5.34
CA ASN A 39 -38.71 -18.95 -6.58
C ASN A 39 -38.24 -20.08 -7.51
N ILE A 40 -39.17 -20.89 -8.01
CA ILE A 40 -38.93 -21.98 -8.97
C ILE A 40 -39.81 -21.73 -10.18
N SER A 41 -39.25 -21.55 -11.37
CA SER A 41 -40.02 -21.28 -12.59
C SER A 41 -39.42 -21.96 -13.82
N ILE A 42 -40.21 -22.15 -14.87
CA ILE A 42 -39.71 -22.58 -16.18
C ILE A 42 -39.14 -21.37 -16.91
N ARG A 43 -37.95 -21.53 -17.52
CA ARG A 43 -37.31 -20.47 -18.31
C ARG A 43 -38.21 -20.08 -19.48
N ASP A 44 -38.37 -18.76 -19.68
CA ASP A 44 -39.20 -18.16 -20.74
C ASP A 44 -40.71 -18.49 -20.65
N SER A 45 -41.18 -18.90 -19.47
CA SER A 45 -42.59 -19.15 -19.17
C SER A 45 -43.01 -18.47 -17.85
N TYR A 46 -44.31 -18.21 -17.69
CA TYR A 46 -44.89 -17.73 -16.43
C TYR A 46 -45.17 -18.87 -15.44
N ASP A 47 -45.00 -20.12 -15.86
CA ASP A 47 -45.26 -21.30 -15.06
C ASP A 47 -44.18 -21.46 -13.97
N GLY A 48 -44.59 -21.37 -12.71
CA GLY A 48 -43.70 -21.49 -11.55
C GLY A 48 -44.44 -21.49 -10.22
N GLY A 49 -43.67 -21.60 -9.14
CA GLY A 49 -44.16 -21.56 -7.77
C GLY A 49 -43.06 -21.20 -6.78
N SER A 50 -43.43 -20.96 -5.53
CA SER A 50 -42.48 -20.68 -4.45
C SER A 50 -42.44 -21.82 -3.44
N SER A 51 -41.30 -22.01 -2.79
CA SER A 51 -41.16 -23.00 -1.72
C SER A 51 -41.73 -22.51 -0.38
N ASP A 52 -42.35 -23.42 0.37
CA ASP A 52 -42.88 -23.16 1.71
C ASP A 52 -41.80 -23.16 2.80
N SER A 53 -42.20 -23.03 4.07
CA SER A 53 -41.29 -23.04 5.24
C SER A 53 -40.53 -24.35 5.43
N LEU A 54 -41.00 -25.45 4.83
CA LEU A 54 -40.36 -26.77 4.81
C LEU A 54 -39.56 -27.00 3.52
N GLY A 55 -39.42 -25.97 2.67
CA GLY A 55 -38.73 -26.00 1.40
C GLY A 55 -39.47 -26.74 0.29
N ARG A 56 -40.74 -27.09 0.49
CA ARG A 56 -41.54 -27.83 -0.51
C ARG A 56 -42.17 -26.86 -1.51
N PHE A 57 -42.19 -27.23 -2.78
CA PHE A 57 -42.83 -26.44 -3.84
C PHE A 57 -43.77 -27.32 -4.67
N ASN A 58 -44.79 -26.70 -5.25
CA ASN A 58 -45.75 -27.35 -6.12
C ASN A 58 -46.35 -26.33 -7.09
N PHE A 59 -46.27 -26.61 -8.39
CA PHE A 59 -46.95 -25.83 -9.42
C PHE A 59 -47.32 -26.71 -10.62
N ILE A 60 -48.14 -26.16 -11.51
CA ILE A 60 -48.62 -26.84 -12.71
C ILE A 60 -48.08 -26.09 -13.93
N THR A 61 -47.72 -26.82 -14.98
CA THR A 61 -47.28 -26.24 -16.25
C THR A 61 -48.00 -26.86 -17.44
N SER A 62 -48.23 -26.04 -18.47
CA SER A 62 -48.70 -26.48 -19.79
C SER A 62 -47.58 -26.71 -20.80
N GLU A 63 -46.33 -26.39 -20.44
CA GLU A 63 -45.16 -26.58 -21.30
C GLU A 63 -44.93 -28.07 -21.61
N LYS A 64 -44.26 -28.36 -22.73
CA LYS A 64 -43.99 -29.73 -23.19
C LYS A 64 -42.54 -29.89 -23.64
N GLY A 65 -42.02 -31.11 -23.55
CA GLY A 65 -40.68 -31.44 -24.06
C GLY A 65 -39.54 -31.01 -23.14
N ALA A 66 -38.36 -30.77 -23.71
CA ALA A 66 -37.18 -30.37 -22.95
C ALA A 66 -37.31 -28.92 -22.48
N GLN A 67 -37.35 -28.72 -21.17
CA GLN A 67 -37.51 -27.42 -20.52
C GLN A 67 -36.37 -27.18 -19.53
N THR A 68 -36.12 -25.92 -19.20
CA THR A 68 -35.14 -25.55 -18.17
C THR A 68 -35.87 -24.98 -16.97
N LEU A 69 -35.84 -25.70 -15.86
CA LEU A 69 -36.33 -25.22 -14.57
C LEU A 69 -35.25 -24.31 -13.96
N VAL A 70 -35.62 -23.11 -13.56
CA VAL A 70 -34.74 -22.11 -12.97
C VAL A 70 -35.21 -21.87 -11.54
N PHE A 71 -34.30 -21.87 -10.59
CA PHE A 71 -34.62 -21.64 -9.20
C PHE A 71 -33.65 -20.68 -8.53
N SER A 72 -34.18 -19.81 -7.68
CA SER A 72 -33.42 -18.74 -7.01
C SER A 72 -34.03 -18.41 -5.65
N ALA A 73 -33.21 -18.06 -4.68
CA ALA A 73 -33.66 -17.61 -3.37
C ALA A 73 -32.77 -16.46 -2.87
N LEU A 74 -33.26 -15.68 -1.91
CA LEU A 74 -32.47 -14.60 -1.31
C LEU A 74 -31.22 -15.18 -0.62
N ASN A 75 -30.03 -14.64 -0.91
CA ASN A 75 -28.74 -15.15 -0.46
C ASN A 75 -28.38 -16.54 -1.02
N PHE A 76 -28.92 -16.93 -2.17
CA PHE A 76 -28.56 -18.13 -2.93
C PHE A 76 -28.26 -17.81 -4.40
N ASP A 77 -27.32 -18.54 -5.01
CA ASP A 77 -27.10 -18.40 -6.46
C ASP A 77 -28.31 -18.90 -7.23
N LYS A 78 -28.63 -18.20 -8.32
CA LYS A 78 -29.59 -18.68 -9.30
C LYS A 78 -29.03 -19.91 -9.99
N ASP A 79 -29.76 -21.00 -9.97
CA ASP A 79 -29.35 -22.28 -10.56
C ASP A 79 -30.47 -22.83 -11.46
N SER A 80 -30.16 -23.86 -12.25
CA SER A 80 -31.11 -24.43 -13.19
C SER A 80 -30.92 -25.92 -13.43
N LEU A 81 -32.04 -26.61 -13.67
CA LEU A 81 -32.11 -28.04 -13.96
C LEU A 81 -32.82 -28.25 -15.30
N LYS A 82 -32.20 -28.99 -16.22
CA LYS A 82 -32.88 -29.45 -17.44
C LYS A 82 -33.87 -30.56 -17.06
N ILE A 83 -35.13 -30.39 -17.44
CA ILE A 83 -36.22 -31.33 -17.19
C ILE A 83 -36.93 -31.68 -18.50
N THR A 84 -37.58 -32.84 -18.57
CA THR A 84 -38.44 -33.21 -19.70
C THR A 84 -39.88 -33.29 -19.23
N VAL A 85 -40.71 -32.36 -19.71
CA VAL A 85 -42.11 -32.23 -19.33
C VAL A 85 -42.96 -33.12 -20.24
N ALA A 86 -43.46 -34.22 -19.67
CA ALA A 86 -44.12 -35.31 -20.41
C ALA A 86 -45.54 -35.62 -19.92
N GLY A 87 -46.23 -34.67 -19.27
CA GLY A 87 -47.63 -34.84 -18.86
C GLY A 87 -47.84 -35.75 -17.65
N LYS A 88 -46.79 -36.00 -16.83
CA LYS A 88 -46.83 -36.86 -15.63
C LYS A 88 -46.42 -36.08 -14.39
N LEU A 89 -46.81 -36.56 -13.21
CA LEU A 89 -46.32 -36.02 -11.94
C LEU A 89 -44.80 -36.12 -11.87
N MET A 90 -44.13 -35.00 -11.62
CA MET A 90 -42.68 -34.93 -11.40
C MET A 90 -42.41 -34.56 -9.93
N ASN A 91 -41.50 -35.29 -9.28
CA ASN A 91 -41.01 -34.97 -7.94
C ASN A 91 -39.51 -34.72 -8.02
N LEU A 92 -39.08 -33.51 -7.66
CA LEU A 92 -37.71 -33.03 -7.82
C LEU A 92 -37.07 -32.72 -6.47
N ASN A 93 -35.82 -33.15 -6.30
CA ASN A 93 -34.98 -32.72 -5.19
C ASN A 93 -33.99 -31.67 -5.73
N LEU A 94 -34.27 -30.40 -5.48
CA LEU A 94 -33.42 -29.29 -5.91
C LEU A 94 -32.37 -29.01 -4.84
N VAL A 95 -31.13 -28.82 -5.25
CA VAL A 95 -30.04 -28.39 -4.38
C VAL A 95 -29.59 -27.02 -4.85
N ILE A 96 -29.65 -26.02 -3.97
CA ILE A 96 -29.23 -24.65 -4.27
C ILE A 96 -28.02 -24.28 -3.41
N GLN A 97 -27.09 -23.50 -3.97
CA GLN A 97 -25.88 -23.08 -3.28
C GLN A 97 -26.03 -21.66 -2.71
N ASP A 98 -25.53 -21.43 -1.49
CA ASP A 98 -25.52 -20.09 -0.85
C ASP A 98 -24.89 -19.06 -1.79
N ALA A 99 -25.48 -17.88 -2.00
CA ALA A 99 -24.93 -16.79 -2.80
C ALA A 99 -23.66 -16.28 -2.14
N VAL A 100 -22.62 -16.10 -2.93
CA VAL A 100 -21.37 -15.51 -2.48
C VAL A 100 -21.47 -14.03 -2.82
N ASN A 101 -22.04 -13.25 -1.91
CA ASN A 101 -22.08 -11.80 -2.05
C ASN A 101 -20.64 -11.27 -1.98
N GLU A 102 -20.08 -10.75 -3.07
CA GLU A 102 -18.74 -10.13 -3.10
C GLU A 102 -18.57 -9.11 -1.97
N LEU A 103 -19.62 -8.32 -1.69
CA LEU A 103 -19.70 -7.32 -0.62
C LEU A 103 -19.60 -7.90 0.80
N GLU A 104 -19.88 -9.18 0.97
CA GLU A 104 -19.79 -9.88 2.26
C GLU A 104 -18.62 -10.85 2.29
N THR A 105 -17.74 -10.90 1.28
CA THR A 105 -16.65 -11.88 1.19
C THR A 105 -15.33 -11.35 1.74
N VAL A 106 -14.39 -12.24 2.04
CA VAL A 106 -13.02 -11.82 2.37
C VAL A 106 -12.40 -11.42 1.03
N THR A 107 -12.28 -10.13 0.77
CA THR A 107 -11.54 -9.60 -0.37
C THR A 107 -10.06 -9.52 0.01
N ILE A 108 -9.17 -9.46 -0.98
CA ILE A 108 -7.73 -9.42 -0.71
C ILE A 108 -7.13 -8.23 -1.44
N SER A 109 -6.52 -7.32 -0.70
CA SER A 109 -5.83 -6.14 -1.24
C SER A 109 -4.36 -6.18 -0.83
N ALA A 110 -3.47 -6.13 -1.83
CA ALA A 110 -2.00 -6.09 -1.65
C ALA A 110 -1.43 -7.12 -0.64
N GLY A 111 -2.07 -8.30 -0.51
CA GLY A 111 -1.66 -9.35 0.44
C GLY A 111 -2.28 -9.30 1.84
N THR A 112 -3.13 -8.30 2.12
CA THR A 112 -3.93 -8.25 3.35
C THR A 112 -5.36 -8.70 3.06
N PHE A 113 -5.85 -9.70 3.80
CA PHE A 113 -7.27 -10.05 3.82
C PHE A 113 -8.07 -8.87 4.38
N ILE A 114 -9.13 -8.48 3.68
CA ILE A 114 -10.06 -7.40 4.01
C ILE A 114 -11.47 -7.99 3.93
N THR A 115 -12.37 -7.65 4.84
CA THR A 115 -13.77 -8.11 4.77
C THR A 115 -14.68 -7.04 4.16
N GLY A 116 -15.40 -7.41 3.10
CA GLY A 116 -16.49 -6.63 2.48
C GLY A 116 -16.09 -5.33 1.76
N ASP A 117 -17.03 -4.38 1.66
CA ASP A 117 -16.87 -3.05 1.03
C ASP A 117 -15.77 -2.16 1.66
N ALA A 118 -15.13 -2.66 2.72
CA ALA A 118 -14.13 -1.96 3.48
C ALA A 118 -12.75 -1.97 2.80
N LYS A 119 -12.62 -1.36 1.61
CA LYS A 119 -11.31 -0.87 1.08
C LYS A 119 -10.57 0.10 2.03
N LYS A 120 -11.04 0.26 3.27
CA LYS A 120 -10.69 1.30 4.26
C LYS A 120 -9.78 0.80 5.40
N GLY A 121 -9.47 -0.50 5.49
CA GLY A 121 -8.81 -1.10 6.66
C GLY A 121 -7.33 -0.76 6.90
N ALA A 122 -6.57 -0.39 5.86
CA ALA A 122 -5.17 0.05 6.01
C ALA A 122 -4.78 1.11 4.97
N VAL A 123 -5.77 1.64 4.26
CA VAL A 123 -5.57 2.58 3.17
C VAL A 123 -5.75 3.98 3.71
N LEU A 124 -4.67 4.76 3.75
CA LEU A 124 -4.80 6.21 3.88
C LEU A 124 -5.14 6.78 2.50
N GLY A 125 -6.24 7.53 2.44
CA GLY A 125 -6.58 8.33 1.27
C GLY A 125 -5.63 9.51 1.11
N SER A 126 -5.60 10.11 -0.09
CA SER A 126 -4.80 11.30 -0.39
C SER A 126 -5.10 12.46 0.59
N VAL A 127 -6.38 12.69 0.88
CA VAL A 127 -6.83 13.70 1.85
C VAL A 127 -6.41 13.35 3.27
N ASP A 128 -6.48 12.07 3.67
CA ASP A 128 -6.03 11.62 4.99
C ASP A 128 -4.53 11.95 5.20
N ILE A 129 -3.70 11.73 4.17
CA ILE A 129 -2.25 12.02 4.16
C ILE A 129 -1.97 13.52 4.15
N ALA A 130 -2.63 14.27 3.26
CA ALA A 130 -2.41 15.71 3.08
C ALA A 130 -2.81 16.51 4.31
N THR A 131 -3.88 16.09 5.00
CA THR A 131 -4.41 16.78 6.19
C THR A 131 -3.83 16.26 7.51
N LEU A 132 -2.86 15.35 7.47
CA LEU A 132 -2.19 14.86 8.66
C LEU A 132 -1.25 15.93 9.24
N ALA A 133 -1.42 16.24 10.52
CA ALA A 133 -0.51 17.14 11.21
C ALA A 133 0.91 16.53 11.25
N GLY A 134 1.93 17.29 10.86
CA GLY A 134 3.32 16.85 10.82
C GLY A 134 3.75 16.09 9.55
N SER A 135 2.84 15.60 8.69
CA SER A 135 3.23 14.88 7.46
C SER A 135 3.74 15.80 6.35
N ARG A 136 3.27 17.07 6.30
CA ARG A 136 3.56 18.02 5.20
C ARG A 136 3.21 17.43 3.82
N ALA A 137 2.08 16.71 3.77
CA ALA A 137 1.61 15.99 2.59
C ALA A 137 2.65 15.01 2.01
N ASP A 138 3.48 14.42 2.87
CA ASP A 138 4.41 13.36 2.52
C ASP A 138 3.81 11.99 2.86
N VAL A 139 3.81 11.08 1.89
CA VAL A 139 3.24 9.73 2.04
C VAL A 139 4.00 8.95 3.11
N ILE A 140 5.33 9.05 3.13
CA ILE A 140 6.18 8.27 4.03
C ILE A 140 6.02 8.75 5.47
N ALA A 141 6.01 10.07 5.68
CA ALA A 141 5.73 10.67 6.99
C ALA A 141 4.35 10.28 7.52
N ALA A 142 3.34 10.18 6.65
CA ALA A 142 2.04 9.68 7.06
C ALA A 142 2.05 8.19 7.44
N MET A 143 2.76 7.36 6.67
CA MET A 143 2.93 5.93 6.99
C MET A 143 3.66 5.72 8.33
N GLN A 144 4.56 6.61 8.74
CA GLN A 144 5.24 6.55 10.04
C GLN A 144 4.30 6.68 11.25
N THR A 145 3.03 7.07 11.06
CA THR A 145 1.98 7.06 12.11
C THR A 145 1.22 5.74 12.19
N LEU A 146 1.42 4.83 11.25
CA LEU A 146 0.78 3.51 11.26
C LEU A 146 1.56 2.52 12.15
N PRO A 147 0.88 1.48 12.69
CA PRO A 147 1.56 0.47 13.48
C PRO A 147 2.67 -0.25 12.69
N GLY A 148 3.74 -0.61 13.38
CA GLY A 148 4.92 -1.27 12.81
C GLY A 148 5.91 -0.33 12.12
N ALA A 149 5.50 0.88 11.77
CA ALA A 149 6.35 1.90 11.16
C ALA A 149 6.97 2.83 12.21
N GLN A 150 8.18 3.33 11.94
CA GLN A 150 8.86 4.29 12.82
C GLN A 150 9.62 5.35 12.02
N ALA A 151 9.70 6.56 12.57
CA ALA A 151 10.50 7.65 12.03
C ALA A 151 11.95 7.54 12.53
N ALA A 152 12.93 7.19 11.69
CA ALA A 152 14.33 7.14 12.10
C ALA A 152 14.94 8.53 12.39
N GLY A 153 14.24 9.62 12.01
CA GLY A 153 14.58 10.99 12.40
C GLY A 153 15.68 11.60 11.57
N SER A 154 16.89 11.02 11.62
CA SER A 154 18.06 11.43 10.82
C SER A 154 18.27 10.62 9.54
N GLU A 155 17.54 9.52 9.38
CA GLU A 155 17.64 8.65 8.21
C GLU A 155 16.39 8.74 7.33
N THR A 156 16.61 8.74 6.02
CA THR A 156 15.55 8.78 5.01
C THR A 156 14.96 7.39 4.82
N GLY A 157 13.63 7.26 4.90
CA GLY A 157 12.98 5.98 4.65
C GLY A 157 11.78 5.66 5.52
N LEU A 158 11.23 4.48 5.26
CA LEU A 158 10.19 3.86 6.07
C LEU A 158 10.76 2.62 6.76
N PHE A 159 10.98 2.72 8.07
CA PHE A 159 11.54 1.65 8.89
C PHE A 159 10.39 0.84 9.48
N VAL A 160 10.39 -0.47 9.24
CA VAL A 160 9.26 -1.34 9.58
C VAL A 160 9.76 -2.56 10.33
N ARG A 161 9.21 -2.83 11.52
CA ARG A 161 9.47 -4.06 12.30
C ARG A 161 10.96 -4.39 12.49
N GLY A 162 11.78 -3.37 12.79
CA GLY A 162 13.23 -3.53 13.00
C GLY A 162 14.05 -3.70 11.72
N GLY A 163 13.44 -3.55 10.55
CA GLY A 163 14.13 -3.44 9.27
C GLY A 163 14.70 -2.06 8.99
N THR A 164 15.71 -2.01 8.12
CA THR A 164 16.27 -0.76 7.60
C THR A 164 15.31 -0.10 6.59
N ALA A 165 15.55 1.16 6.23
CA ALA A 165 14.83 1.82 5.15
C ALA A 165 14.92 1.06 3.82
N GLY A 166 16.08 0.47 3.51
CA GLY A 166 16.33 -0.28 2.28
C GLY A 166 15.46 -1.54 2.14
N GLU A 167 14.93 -2.07 3.23
CA GLU A 167 14.11 -3.28 3.25
C GLU A 167 12.62 -3.04 3.00
N THR A 168 12.21 -1.77 2.99
CA THR A 168 10.84 -1.37 2.64
C THR A 168 10.83 -0.82 1.23
N LYS A 169 10.10 -1.46 0.32
CA LYS A 169 10.04 -1.04 -1.09
C LYS A 169 8.72 -0.36 -1.43
N THR A 170 8.82 0.68 -2.27
CA THR A 170 7.67 1.43 -2.77
C THR A 170 7.36 1.01 -4.19
N TYR A 171 6.08 0.74 -4.47
CA TYR A 171 5.59 0.37 -5.79
C TYR A 171 4.55 1.39 -6.27
N PHE A 172 4.67 1.86 -7.51
CA PHE A 172 3.69 2.71 -8.19
C PHE A 172 2.99 1.86 -9.24
N ASP A 173 1.67 1.66 -9.09
CA ASP A 173 0.86 0.82 -9.99
C ASP A 173 1.47 -0.58 -10.22
N GLY A 174 2.10 -1.14 -9.18
CA GLY A 174 2.70 -2.47 -9.21
C GLY A 174 4.14 -2.56 -9.70
N MET A 175 4.73 -1.43 -10.12
CA MET A 175 6.13 -1.30 -10.55
C MET A 175 7.00 -0.70 -9.44
N LEU A 176 8.26 -1.15 -9.29
CA LEU A 176 9.19 -0.70 -8.26
C LEU A 176 9.69 0.75 -8.51
N VAL A 177 9.71 1.55 -7.44
CA VAL A 177 10.33 2.89 -7.44
C VAL A 177 11.69 2.80 -6.75
N LYS A 178 12.79 2.88 -7.51
CA LYS A 178 14.16 2.75 -6.96
C LYS A 178 14.54 3.92 -6.05
N SER A 179 14.20 5.16 -6.45
CA SER A 179 14.57 6.38 -5.72
C SER A 179 13.33 7.22 -5.36
N PRO A 180 12.52 6.81 -4.37
CA PRO A 180 11.28 7.50 -4.02
C PRO A 180 11.48 8.79 -3.21
N PHE A 181 12.71 9.12 -2.83
CA PHE A 181 13.07 10.26 -1.97
C PHE A 181 13.90 11.31 -2.69
N ASN A 182 13.78 12.56 -2.25
CA ASN A 182 14.63 13.66 -2.66
C ASN A 182 16.10 13.42 -2.27
N ALA A 183 16.99 14.23 -2.83
CA ALA A 183 18.39 14.26 -2.45
C ALA A 183 18.55 14.32 -0.92
N THR A 184 19.45 13.50 -0.38
CA THR A 184 19.76 13.43 1.04
C THR A 184 21.00 14.25 1.34
N VAL A 185 21.06 14.83 2.53
CA VAL A 185 22.28 15.45 3.08
C VAL A 185 22.71 14.70 4.33
N PRO A 186 23.97 14.81 4.78
CA PRO A 186 24.45 14.11 5.97
C PRO A 186 23.58 14.36 7.21
N ASP A 187 23.27 13.29 7.93
CA ASP A 187 22.48 13.26 9.17
C ASP A 187 21.06 13.85 9.09
N GLN A 188 20.48 13.97 7.88
CA GLN A 188 19.10 14.46 7.71
C GLN A 188 18.26 13.57 6.81
N ALA A 189 17.03 13.30 7.26
CA ALA A 189 16.02 12.64 6.46
C ALA A 189 15.51 13.56 5.35
N SER A 190 15.28 12.98 4.17
CA SER A 190 14.73 13.66 3.01
C SER A 190 13.25 13.33 2.80
N ARG A 191 12.53 14.24 2.14
CA ARG A 191 11.11 14.10 1.81
C ARG A 191 10.92 13.16 0.61
N GLY A 192 9.78 12.47 0.55
CA GLY A 192 9.35 11.74 -0.65
C GLY A 192 9.09 12.66 -1.85
N ARG A 193 9.35 12.13 -3.05
CA ARG A 193 9.11 12.80 -4.35
C ARG A 193 7.67 12.67 -4.82
N LEU A 194 6.96 11.64 -4.39
CA LEU A 194 5.62 11.31 -4.90
C LEU A 194 4.54 12.07 -4.11
N SER A 195 3.72 12.85 -4.83
CA SER A 195 2.59 13.55 -4.24
C SER A 195 1.46 12.57 -3.88
N PRO A 196 0.82 12.70 -2.70
CA PRO A 196 -0.31 11.85 -2.32
C PRO A 196 -1.51 12.00 -3.26
N PHE A 197 -1.68 13.14 -3.92
CA PHE A 197 -2.78 13.39 -4.86
C PHE A 197 -2.68 12.61 -6.18
N LEU A 198 -1.52 11.99 -6.45
CA LEU A 198 -1.37 11.03 -7.55
C LEU A 198 -2.17 9.74 -7.32
N PHE A 199 -2.46 9.43 -6.05
CA PHE A 199 -2.94 8.11 -5.64
C PHE A 199 -4.34 8.16 -5.06
N LYS A 200 -5.16 7.19 -5.46
CA LYS A 200 -6.50 6.97 -4.87
C LYS A 200 -6.43 6.16 -3.57
N GLY A 201 -5.31 5.50 -3.33
CA GLY A 201 -5.07 4.75 -2.11
C GLY A 201 -3.59 4.41 -1.94
N THR A 202 -3.13 4.46 -0.69
CA THR A 202 -1.83 3.95 -0.27
C THR A 202 -2.06 2.70 0.57
N SER A 203 -1.66 1.54 0.06
CA SER A 203 -1.70 0.28 0.82
C SER A 203 -0.33 -0.02 1.40
N PHE A 204 -0.28 -0.24 2.72
CA PHE A 204 0.94 -0.55 3.44
C PHE A 204 0.85 -1.94 4.04
N SER A 205 1.74 -2.84 3.60
CA SER A 205 1.84 -4.20 4.12
C SER A 205 3.18 -4.42 4.80
N SER A 206 3.14 -4.64 6.12
CA SER A 206 4.30 -4.89 7.00
C SER A 206 4.71 -6.37 7.07
N GLY A 207 4.44 -7.13 6.01
CA GLY A 207 4.72 -8.56 5.87
C GLY A 207 3.51 -9.34 5.33
N GLY A 208 3.74 -10.56 4.84
CA GLY A 208 2.67 -11.39 4.26
C GLY A 208 2.11 -10.86 2.92
N TYR A 209 2.84 -9.95 2.25
CA TYR A 209 2.44 -9.40 0.95
C TYR A 209 2.57 -10.41 -0.20
N SER A 210 1.80 -10.15 -1.26
CA SER A 210 1.67 -11.01 -2.46
C SER A 210 3.01 -11.33 -3.12
N ALA A 211 3.16 -12.56 -3.63
CA ALA A 211 4.31 -13.03 -4.42
C ALA A 211 4.62 -12.17 -5.66
N GLN A 212 3.65 -11.34 -6.07
CA GLN A 212 3.85 -10.31 -7.09
C GLN A 212 4.89 -9.24 -6.70
N TYR A 213 5.16 -9.04 -5.40
CA TYR A 213 6.13 -8.06 -4.90
C TYR A 213 7.36 -8.77 -4.33
N GLY A 214 8.53 -8.52 -4.93
CA GLY A 214 9.85 -9.04 -4.52
C GLY A 214 10.83 -7.93 -4.17
N GLN A 215 12.06 -8.31 -3.79
CA GLN A 215 13.14 -7.37 -3.44
C GLN A 215 12.85 -6.50 -2.21
N ALA A 216 11.95 -6.94 -1.33
CA ALA A 216 11.64 -6.29 -0.06
C ALA A 216 11.72 -7.32 1.06
N LEU A 217 12.45 -7.03 2.13
CA LEU A 217 12.52 -7.88 3.31
C LEU A 217 11.56 -7.46 4.42
N SER A 218 11.11 -6.22 4.49
CA SER A 218 10.35 -5.71 5.64
C SER A 218 8.92 -5.35 5.29
N ALA A 219 8.73 -4.57 4.23
CA ALA A 219 7.40 -4.10 3.85
C ALA A 219 7.30 -3.73 2.37
N ALA A 220 6.06 -3.76 1.88
CA ALA A 220 5.68 -3.24 0.57
C ALA A 220 4.72 -2.07 0.75
N LEU A 221 5.11 -0.90 0.24
CA LEU A 221 4.27 0.29 0.14
C LEU A 221 3.72 0.37 -1.29
N VAL A 222 2.46 0.00 -1.48
CA VAL A 222 1.81 -0.06 -2.80
C VAL A 222 0.95 1.18 -3.00
N LEU A 223 1.32 1.98 -3.99
CA LEU A 223 0.65 3.23 -4.36
C LEU A 223 -0.14 3.00 -5.65
N GLU A 224 -1.46 3.10 -5.57
CA GLU A 224 -2.35 2.97 -6.73
C GLU A 224 -2.76 4.35 -7.24
N SER A 225 -2.44 4.65 -8.49
CA SER A 225 -2.74 5.94 -9.09
C SER A 225 -4.24 6.15 -9.30
N THR A 226 -4.65 7.41 -9.27
CA THR A 226 -6.02 7.82 -9.62
C THR A 226 -6.35 7.42 -11.06
N ASP A 227 -7.64 7.26 -11.37
CA ASP A 227 -8.09 6.95 -12.73
C ASP A 227 -8.30 8.26 -13.51
N LEU A 228 -9.30 8.33 -14.41
CA LEU A 228 -9.59 9.56 -15.14
C LEU A 228 -10.18 10.62 -14.18
N PRO A 229 -9.69 11.88 -14.21
CA PRO A 229 -10.34 12.96 -13.50
C PRO A 229 -11.76 13.16 -14.01
N GLU A 230 -12.66 13.65 -13.16
CA GLU A 230 -14.06 13.87 -13.54
C GLU A 230 -14.22 15.02 -14.53
N LYS A 231 -13.40 16.07 -14.38
CA LYS A 231 -13.46 17.31 -15.16
C LYS A 231 -12.09 17.95 -15.33
N THR A 232 -12.03 18.92 -16.23
CA THR A 232 -10.85 19.75 -16.44
C THR A 232 -10.70 20.71 -15.27
N THR A 233 -9.52 20.73 -14.64
CA THR A 233 -9.22 21.59 -13.49
C THR A 233 -7.81 22.16 -13.59
N THR A 234 -7.59 23.31 -12.97
CA THR A 234 -6.26 23.87 -12.73
C THR A 234 -6.02 23.92 -11.23
N GLY A 235 -5.02 23.20 -10.73
CA GLY A 235 -4.55 23.32 -9.36
C GLY A 235 -3.44 24.36 -9.27
N ILE A 236 -3.54 25.27 -8.31
CA ILE A 236 -2.49 26.22 -7.96
C ILE A 236 -2.14 25.99 -6.49
N THR A 237 -0.87 25.70 -6.23
CA THR A 237 -0.33 25.55 -4.88
C THR A 237 0.67 26.67 -4.61
N LEU A 238 0.45 27.43 -3.55
CA LEU A 238 1.37 28.46 -3.06
C LEU A 238 1.75 28.12 -1.63
N LEU A 239 3.04 28.01 -1.35
CA LEU A 239 3.62 27.74 -0.04
C LEU A 239 4.54 28.90 0.35
N THR A 240 4.81 29.05 1.64
CA THR A 240 5.85 29.99 2.12
C THR A 240 7.26 29.71 1.57
N VAL A 241 7.46 28.54 0.96
CA VAL A 241 8.74 28.07 0.41
C VAL A 241 8.68 27.81 -1.09
N GLY A 242 7.69 28.33 -1.81
CA GLY A 242 7.56 28.18 -3.26
C GLY A 242 6.15 27.81 -3.69
N GLY A 243 5.99 27.13 -4.82
CA GLY A 243 4.67 26.80 -5.32
C GLY A 243 4.71 25.91 -6.54
N GLY A 244 3.53 25.59 -7.05
CA GLY A 244 3.37 24.79 -8.25
C GLY A 244 2.00 24.98 -8.89
N VAL A 245 1.90 24.50 -10.12
CA VAL A 245 0.68 24.51 -10.90
C VAL A 245 0.51 23.13 -11.54
N ASP A 246 -0.73 22.65 -11.58
CA ASP A 246 -1.11 21.47 -12.34
C ASP A 246 -2.35 21.76 -13.19
N GLN A 247 -2.33 21.26 -14.42
CA GLN A 247 -3.43 21.34 -15.36
C GLN A 247 -3.91 19.93 -15.66
N ASN A 248 -5.15 19.64 -15.27
CA ASN A 248 -5.84 18.40 -15.59
C ASN A 248 -6.78 18.68 -16.76
N ILE A 249 -6.51 18.09 -17.93
CA ILE A 249 -7.34 18.22 -19.13
C ILE A 249 -8.13 16.94 -19.29
N ARG A 250 -9.45 17.03 -19.17
CA ARG A 250 -10.36 15.89 -19.33
C ARG A 250 -10.92 15.85 -20.75
N PHE A 251 -10.64 14.76 -21.48
CA PHE A 251 -11.24 14.45 -22.78
C PHE A 251 -12.44 13.49 -22.60
N LYS A 252 -12.95 12.86 -23.68
CA LYS A 252 -14.04 11.87 -23.58
C LYS A 252 -13.61 10.58 -22.89
N ASN A 253 -12.57 9.92 -23.42
CA ASN A 253 -12.07 8.62 -22.93
C ASN A 253 -10.65 8.69 -22.36
N SER A 254 -10.06 9.89 -22.30
CA SER A 254 -8.70 10.09 -21.81
C SER A 254 -8.58 11.36 -20.98
N ALA A 255 -7.41 11.54 -20.38
CA ALA A 255 -7.01 12.77 -19.72
C ALA A 255 -5.50 12.98 -19.84
N LEU A 256 -5.10 14.24 -19.94
CA LEU A 256 -3.71 14.70 -19.91
C LEU A 256 -3.53 15.60 -18.69
N ILE A 257 -2.53 15.29 -17.88
CA ILE A 257 -2.20 16.02 -16.65
C ILE A 257 -0.77 16.53 -16.80
N ILE A 258 -0.55 17.82 -16.65
CA ILE A 258 0.78 18.43 -16.71
C ILE A 258 0.95 19.28 -15.47
N GLY A 259 2.05 19.10 -14.74
CA GLY A 259 2.33 19.88 -13.54
C GLY A 259 3.78 20.31 -13.44
N GLY A 260 4.01 21.41 -12.73
CA GLY A 260 5.33 21.97 -12.46
C GLY A 260 5.38 22.61 -11.08
N TYR A 261 6.56 22.61 -10.46
CA TYR A 261 6.77 23.23 -9.15
C TYR A 261 8.17 23.81 -9.03
N TYR A 262 8.30 24.81 -8.15
CA TYR A 262 9.55 25.37 -7.67
C TYR A 262 9.47 25.55 -6.17
N TYR A 263 10.47 25.04 -5.44
CA TYR A 263 10.58 25.20 -3.99
C TYR A 263 11.98 25.68 -3.62
N ASN A 264 12.05 26.66 -2.72
CA ASN A 264 13.27 27.19 -2.15
C ASN A 264 13.08 27.32 -0.64
N LEU A 265 13.86 26.57 0.14
CA LEU A 265 13.72 26.55 1.60
C LEU A 265 14.44 27.70 2.31
N ALA A 266 15.21 28.55 1.60
CA ALA A 266 15.94 29.66 2.21
C ALA A 266 15.05 30.60 3.07
N PRO A 267 13.83 30.99 2.64
CA PRO A 267 12.94 31.80 3.47
C PRO A 267 12.49 31.12 4.76
N ALA A 268 12.30 29.79 4.75
CA ALA A 268 11.98 29.06 5.97
C ALA A 268 13.20 28.96 6.89
N TYR A 269 14.40 28.77 6.34
CA TYR A 269 15.63 28.61 7.11
C TYR A 269 16.12 29.91 7.76
N SER A 270 15.73 31.08 7.24
CA SER A 270 16.01 32.37 7.90
C SER A 270 15.17 32.60 9.15
N VAL A 271 14.00 31.94 9.26
CA VAL A 271 13.10 32.03 10.41
C VAL A 271 13.34 30.88 11.39
N PHE A 272 13.50 29.66 10.88
CA PHE A 272 13.71 28.46 11.69
C PHE A 272 15.17 28.04 11.64
N LYS A 273 15.87 28.19 12.77
CA LYS A 273 17.27 27.76 12.90
C LYS A 273 17.41 26.27 12.59
N GLN A 274 18.23 25.96 11.59
CA GLN A 274 18.59 24.61 11.20
C GLN A 274 19.76 24.08 12.04
N GLN A 275 19.87 22.77 12.14
CA GLN A 275 20.99 22.08 12.78
C GLN A 275 22.28 22.24 11.96
N ASN A 276 22.18 22.08 10.64
CA ASN A 276 23.29 22.21 9.71
C ASN A 276 23.43 23.66 9.26
N ASP A 277 24.66 24.08 8.99
CA ASP A 277 24.96 25.41 8.48
C ASP A 277 24.89 25.40 6.94
N PHE A 278 23.75 25.80 6.39
CA PHE A 278 23.51 25.77 4.96
C PHE A 278 24.14 26.99 4.28
N VAL A 279 25.05 26.74 3.34
CA VAL A 279 25.54 27.76 2.40
C VAL A 279 24.48 28.01 1.32
N LYS A 280 23.88 26.93 0.82
CA LYS A 280 22.71 26.97 -0.06
C LYS A 280 21.62 26.04 0.48
N ALA A 281 20.54 26.65 0.98
CA ALA A 281 19.35 25.92 1.39
C ALA A 281 18.80 25.10 0.22
N PRO A 282 18.14 23.95 0.48
CA PRO A 282 17.61 23.12 -0.58
C PRO A 282 16.68 23.89 -1.51
N GLU A 283 17.03 23.87 -2.80
CA GLU A 283 16.28 24.49 -3.88
C GLU A 283 15.96 23.42 -4.93
N GLN A 284 14.71 23.36 -5.38
CA GLN A 284 14.23 22.32 -6.29
C GLN A 284 13.28 22.89 -7.33
N ILE A 285 13.40 22.41 -8.55
CA ILE A 285 12.44 22.65 -9.63
C ILE A 285 12.16 21.33 -10.33
N GLY A 286 10.91 21.11 -10.69
CA GLY A 286 10.53 19.88 -11.37
C GLY A 286 9.16 19.96 -12.01
N GLY A 287 8.84 18.91 -12.75
CA GLY A 287 7.57 18.77 -13.41
C GLY A 287 7.22 17.32 -13.67
N ASN A 288 5.94 17.10 -13.97
CA ASN A 288 5.43 15.79 -14.34
C ASN A 288 4.40 15.91 -15.47
N ILE A 289 4.29 14.84 -16.24
CA ILE A 289 3.26 14.63 -17.24
C ILE A 289 2.61 13.28 -16.99
N GLN A 290 1.29 13.22 -17.14
CA GLN A 290 0.53 12.00 -17.00
C GLN A 290 -0.49 11.92 -18.13
N TYR A 291 -0.59 10.74 -18.74
CA TYR A 291 -1.62 10.47 -19.73
C TYR A 291 -2.36 9.21 -19.31
N LYS A 292 -3.69 9.30 -19.29
CA LYS A 292 -4.56 8.19 -18.89
C LYS A 292 -5.61 8.01 -19.96
N ALA A 293 -5.86 6.78 -20.38
CA ALA A 293 -6.85 6.48 -21.42
C ALA A 293 -7.59 5.17 -21.11
N LYS A 294 -8.92 5.21 -21.24
CA LYS A 294 -9.73 4.00 -21.35
C LYS A 294 -9.57 3.45 -22.76
N THR A 295 -9.02 2.25 -22.89
CA THR A 295 -8.82 1.57 -24.19
C THR A 295 -10.02 0.71 -24.58
N SER A 296 -10.77 0.23 -23.60
CA SER A 296 -12.02 -0.52 -23.77
C SER A 296 -12.95 -0.28 -22.58
N ALA A 297 -14.04 -1.04 -22.46
CA ALA A 297 -14.94 -0.95 -21.29
C ALA A 297 -14.24 -1.37 -19.99
N SER A 298 -13.26 -2.26 -20.07
CA SER A 298 -12.50 -2.81 -18.94
C SER A 298 -11.02 -2.40 -18.96
N GLY A 299 -10.54 -1.88 -20.09
CA GLY A 299 -9.15 -1.53 -20.36
C GLY A 299 -8.77 -0.12 -19.91
N MET A 300 -7.60 0.02 -19.28
CA MET A 300 -7.02 1.28 -18.85
C MET A 300 -5.51 1.32 -19.07
N PHE A 301 -5.07 2.30 -19.84
CA PHE A 301 -3.68 2.68 -20.00
C PHE A 301 -3.37 3.89 -19.12
N LYS A 302 -2.22 3.85 -18.45
CA LYS A 302 -1.68 4.96 -17.66
C LYS A 302 -0.20 5.16 -17.97
N PHE A 303 0.18 6.41 -18.13
CA PHE A 303 1.55 6.86 -18.32
C PHE A 303 1.82 7.99 -17.34
N TYR A 304 2.97 7.95 -16.68
CA TYR A 304 3.47 8.96 -15.77
C TYR A 304 4.95 9.16 -16.06
N ALA A 305 5.38 10.41 -16.20
CA ALA A 305 6.80 10.76 -16.21
C ALA A 305 7.03 12.00 -15.36
N ALA A 306 8.12 12.01 -14.59
CA ALA A 306 8.55 13.12 -13.77
C ALA A 306 10.04 13.39 -13.94
N TYR A 307 10.39 14.66 -13.95
CA TYR A 307 11.76 15.13 -13.95
C TYR A 307 11.91 16.21 -12.89
N GLY A 308 13.00 16.15 -12.12
CA GLY A 308 13.31 17.15 -11.12
C GLY A 308 14.80 17.36 -10.98
N THR A 309 15.18 18.59 -10.65
CA THR A 309 16.53 18.93 -10.22
C THR A 309 16.47 19.55 -8.83
N ALA A 310 17.46 19.25 -8.01
CA ALA A 310 17.60 19.78 -6.67
C ALA A 310 19.07 20.13 -6.42
N ASN A 311 19.32 21.23 -5.72
CA ASN A 311 20.66 21.60 -5.32
C ASN A 311 20.69 22.03 -3.85
N THR A 312 21.81 21.77 -3.19
CA THR A 312 22.05 22.20 -1.80
C THR A 312 23.54 22.16 -1.47
N SER A 313 23.98 23.02 -0.56
CA SER A 313 25.31 22.96 0.02
C SER A 313 25.32 23.41 1.47
N LEU A 314 26.19 22.81 2.27
CA LEU A 314 26.28 23.04 3.70
C LEU A 314 27.66 22.74 4.26
N TYR A 315 27.95 23.34 5.41
CA TYR A 315 29.00 22.89 6.30
C TYR A 315 28.40 21.92 7.32
N SER A 316 28.94 20.71 7.33
CA SER A 316 28.64 19.69 8.32
C SER A 316 29.70 19.71 9.40
N ASN A 317 29.28 19.56 10.66
CA ASN A 317 30.22 19.56 11.77
C ASN A 317 31.15 18.33 11.69
N ASN A 318 32.46 18.52 11.90
CA ASN A 318 33.42 17.45 12.01
C ASN A 318 33.66 17.14 13.50
N ILE A 319 33.25 15.96 13.96
CA ILE A 319 33.40 15.60 15.38
C ILE A 319 34.86 15.31 15.78
N ASN A 320 35.67 14.86 14.81
CA ASN A 320 37.09 14.57 15.04
C ASN A 320 37.94 15.84 15.04
N ALA A 321 37.50 16.88 14.32
CA ALA A 321 38.14 18.20 14.30
C ALA A 321 37.07 19.30 14.37
N PRO A 322 36.53 19.62 15.57
CA PRO A 322 35.44 20.59 15.72
C PRO A 322 35.73 21.98 15.17
N ALA A 323 37.01 22.37 15.09
CA ALA A 323 37.46 23.64 14.51
C ALA A 323 37.45 23.66 12.96
N SER A 324 37.20 22.52 12.31
CA SER A 324 37.30 22.36 10.86
C SER A 324 36.05 21.65 10.30
N PRO A 325 34.94 22.40 10.10
CA PRO A 325 33.74 21.83 9.50
C PRO A 325 34.00 21.34 8.08
N VAL A 326 33.24 20.32 7.67
CA VAL A 326 33.37 19.66 6.37
C VAL A 326 32.32 20.20 5.42
N PHE A 327 32.77 20.73 4.28
CA PHE A 327 31.88 21.17 3.21
C PHE A 327 31.23 19.96 2.51
N PHE A 328 29.94 20.07 2.21
CA PHE A 328 29.19 19.12 1.40
C PHE A 328 28.31 19.89 0.41
N SER A 329 28.32 19.50 -0.85
CA SER A 329 27.35 19.97 -1.85
C SER A 329 26.74 18.79 -2.61
N ASN A 330 25.49 18.95 -3.05
CA ASN A 330 24.83 17.99 -3.92
C ASN A 330 23.95 18.71 -4.93
N ASP A 331 24.21 18.45 -6.21
CA ASP A 331 23.37 18.70 -7.36
C ASP A 331 22.77 17.35 -7.82
N ASN A 332 21.47 17.19 -7.58
CA ASN A 332 20.71 16.01 -7.90
C ASN A 332 19.85 16.25 -9.15
N THR A 333 19.88 15.30 -10.09
CA THR A 333 18.89 15.21 -11.17
C THR A 333 18.20 13.85 -11.13
N ASN A 334 16.88 13.86 -11.24
CA ASN A 334 16.05 12.67 -11.12
C ASN A 334 15.06 12.60 -12.27
N PHE A 335 14.93 11.40 -12.85
CA PHE A 335 13.96 11.08 -13.87
C PHE A 335 13.26 9.77 -13.50
N TYR A 336 11.93 9.80 -13.47
CA TYR A 336 11.10 8.63 -13.25
C TYR A 336 10.03 8.52 -14.33
N LEU A 337 9.84 7.32 -14.87
CA LEU A 337 8.81 6.98 -15.83
C LEU A 337 8.10 5.71 -15.38
N ASN A 338 6.77 5.70 -15.49
CA ASN A 338 5.93 4.55 -15.22
C ASN A 338 4.83 4.45 -16.28
N SER A 339 4.74 3.33 -16.98
CA SER A 339 3.69 3.06 -17.95
C SER A 339 3.06 1.71 -17.65
N THR A 340 1.74 1.69 -17.49
CA THR A 340 0.99 0.50 -17.09
C THR A 340 -0.27 0.34 -17.92
N TYR A 341 -0.62 -0.91 -18.20
CA TYR A 341 -1.82 -1.33 -18.89
C TYR A 341 -2.55 -2.40 -18.08
N LYS A 342 -3.87 -2.26 -17.96
CA LYS A 342 -4.73 -3.26 -17.34
C LYS A 342 -5.97 -3.48 -18.19
N GLU A 343 -6.35 -4.72 -18.43
CA GLU A 343 -7.57 -5.05 -19.18
C GLU A 343 -8.14 -6.41 -18.76
N TYR A 344 -9.46 -6.54 -18.81
CA TYR A 344 -10.12 -7.85 -18.80
C TYR A 344 -10.24 -8.35 -20.24
N LEU A 345 -9.48 -9.38 -20.58
CA LEU A 345 -9.46 -9.99 -21.91
C LEU A 345 -10.74 -10.81 -22.18
N SER A 346 -11.37 -11.31 -21.11
CA SER A 346 -12.68 -11.96 -21.11
C SER A 346 -13.31 -11.83 -19.71
N SER A 347 -14.44 -12.48 -19.44
CA SER A 347 -15.03 -12.53 -18.09
C SER A 347 -14.07 -13.13 -17.05
N ASP A 348 -13.21 -14.06 -17.48
CA ASP A 348 -12.43 -14.91 -16.59
C ASP A 348 -10.93 -14.60 -16.65
N TRP A 349 -10.50 -13.68 -17.52
CA TRP A 349 -9.09 -13.38 -17.74
C TRP A 349 -8.81 -11.89 -17.62
N LYS A 350 -7.82 -11.54 -16.80
CA LYS A 350 -7.33 -10.18 -16.61
C LYS A 350 -5.82 -10.10 -16.84
N LEU A 351 -5.40 -9.16 -17.67
CA LEU A 351 -4.01 -8.82 -17.95
C LEU A 351 -3.62 -7.54 -17.22
N GLU A 352 -2.45 -7.54 -16.59
CA GLU A 352 -1.75 -6.36 -16.08
C GLU A 352 -0.32 -6.38 -16.61
N ALA A 353 0.11 -5.31 -17.28
CA ALA A 353 1.46 -5.18 -17.81
C ALA A 353 2.01 -3.79 -17.52
N GLY A 354 3.32 -3.66 -17.35
CA GLY A 354 3.94 -2.37 -17.10
C GLY A 354 5.43 -2.33 -17.36
N VAL A 355 5.91 -1.12 -17.61
CA VAL A 355 7.32 -0.78 -17.76
C VAL A 355 7.61 0.46 -16.92
N SER A 356 8.69 0.42 -16.13
CA SER A 356 9.14 1.56 -15.34
C SER A 356 10.62 1.85 -15.59
N TYR A 357 11.01 3.11 -15.51
CA TYR A 357 12.41 3.53 -15.59
C TYR A 357 12.71 4.59 -14.53
N ASN A 358 13.77 4.38 -13.76
CA ASN A 358 14.30 5.31 -12.78
C ASN A 358 15.75 5.64 -13.15
N ARG A 359 16.10 6.92 -13.08
CA ARG A 359 17.49 7.39 -13.09
C ARG A 359 17.64 8.52 -12.09
N ASP A 360 18.52 8.32 -11.11
CA ASP A 360 18.86 9.32 -10.11
C ASP A 360 20.36 9.58 -10.19
N ARG A 361 20.75 10.84 -10.29
CA ARG A 361 22.15 11.27 -10.39
C ARG A 361 22.41 12.31 -9.32
N ASP A 362 23.38 12.05 -8.47
CA ASP A 362 23.95 13.00 -7.52
C ASP A 362 25.37 13.36 -7.97
N THR A 363 25.72 14.64 -7.91
CA THR A 363 27.08 15.14 -8.12
C THR A 363 27.37 16.27 -7.16
N GLY A 364 28.59 16.37 -6.66
CA GLY A 364 28.98 17.50 -5.82
C GLY A 364 30.33 17.27 -5.16
N LEU A 365 30.54 18.00 -4.07
CA LEU A 365 31.79 17.95 -3.31
C LEU A 365 31.53 17.32 -1.95
N MET A 366 32.42 16.43 -1.53
CA MET A 366 32.53 15.95 -0.16
C MET A 366 33.91 16.33 0.37
N VAL A 367 33.97 17.23 1.35
CA VAL A 367 35.20 17.91 1.76
C VAL A 367 35.78 18.73 0.59
N ALA A 368 36.70 18.15 -0.17
CA ALA A 368 37.31 18.71 -1.38
C ALA A 368 37.23 17.73 -2.57
N ASP A 369 36.66 16.55 -2.36
CA ASP A 369 36.64 15.49 -3.35
C ASP A 369 35.36 15.58 -4.19
N ASP A 370 35.53 15.55 -5.52
CA ASP A 370 34.43 15.45 -6.47
C ASP A 370 33.81 14.06 -6.39
N TYR A 371 32.53 13.99 -6.01
CA TYR A 371 31.79 12.73 -6.05
C TYR A 371 30.70 12.76 -7.12
N LYS A 372 30.43 11.59 -7.68
CA LYS A 372 29.30 11.34 -8.56
C LYS A 372 28.69 9.99 -8.23
N ARG A 373 27.36 9.93 -8.22
CA ARG A 373 26.61 8.68 -8.10
C ARG A 373 25.49 8.67 -9.11
N VAL A 374 25.29 7.56 -9.80
CA VAL A 374 24.20 7.35 -10.74
C VAL A 374 23.56 6.01 -10.47
N ASP A 375 22.31 6.05 -10.03
CA ASP A 375 21.46 4.88 -9.82
C ASP A 375 20.47 4.75 -10.97
N LYS A 376 20.34 3.54 -11.53
CA LYS A 376 19.42 3.24 -12.63
C LYS A 376 18.61 1.99 -12.33
N LEU A 377 17.37 1.98 -12.82
CA LEU A 377 16.53 0.81 -12.90
C LEU A 377 15.61 0.89 -14.12
N LEU A 378 15.61 -0.12 -14.96
CA LEU A 378 14.57 -0.40 -15.96
C LEU A 378 13.85 -1.68 -15.52
N GLU A 379 12.53 -1.65 -15.46
CA GLU A 379 11.71 -2.78 -15.04
C GLU A 379 10.63 -3.06 -16.08
N GLY A 380 10.39 -4.34 -16.37
CA GLY A 380 9.26 -4.79 -17.17
C GLY A 380 8.53 -5.91 -16.44
N LYS A 381 7.20 -5.87 -16.44
CA LYS A 381 6.35 -6.84 -15.73
C LYS A 381 5.09 -7.15 -16.50
N ALA A 382 4.69 -8.41 -16.48
CA ALA A 382 3.39 -8.87 -16.94
C ALA A 382 2.79 -9.87 -15.95
N THR A 383 1.49 -9.74 -15.69
CA THR A 383 0.71 -10.60 -14.81
C THR A 383 -0.58 -10.95 -15.51
N LEU A 384 -0.89 -12.24 -15.57
CA LEU A 384 -2.15 -12.76 -16.06
C LEU A 384 -2.88 -13.40 -14.88
N THR A 385 -4.15 -13.04 -14.71
CA THR A 385 -5.02 -13.59 -13.67
C THR A 385 -6.18 -14.30 -14.35
N HIS A 386 -6.36 -15.57 -14.00
CA HIS A 386 -7.53 -16.36 -14.35
C HIS A 386 -8.46 -16.47 -13.14
N TYR A 387 -9.70 -16.05 -13.30
CA TYR A 387 -10.76 -16.23 -12.31
C TYR A 387 -11.48 -17.54 -12.58
N PHE A 388 -11.72 -18.32 -11.52
CA PHE A 388 -12.40 -19.60 -11.63
C PHE A 388 -13.26 -19.86 -10.39
N GLY A 389 -14.30 -20.66 -10.56
CA GLY A 389 -15.32 -20.81 -9.53
C GLY A 389 -15.98 -19.47 -9.23
N ARG A 390 -16.26 -19.19 -7.95
CA ARG A 390 -17.06 -18.02 -7.56
C ARG A 390 -16.21 -16.80 -7.24
N LEU A 391 -15.11 -17.00 -6.52
CA LEU A 391 -14.18 -15.93 -6.11
C LEU A 391 -12.71 -16.31 -6.22
N SER A 392 -12.42 -17.57 -6.57
CA SER A 392 -11.05 -18.04 -6.62
C SER A 392 -10.35 -17.50 -7.86
N ASN A 393 -9.04 -17.35 -7.75
CA ASN A 393 -8.23 -16.94 -8.88
C ASN A 393 -6.87 -17.61 -8.83
N ILE A 394 -6.22 -17.68 -9.98
CA ILE A 394 -4.81 -17.99 -10.11
C ILE A 394 -4.15 -16.88 -10.92
N LYS A 395 -3.08 -16.34 -10.36
CA LYS A 395 -2.25 -15.30 -10.92
C LYS A 395 -0.91 -15.91 -11.26
N PHE A 396 -0.38 -15.59 -12.43
CA PHE A 396 0.99 -15.89 -12.76
C PHE A 396 1.60 -14.70 -13.50
N GLY A 397 2.88 -14.46 -13.26
CA GLY A 397 3.54 -13.31 -13.85
C GLY A 397 5.04 -13.50 -13.94
N ALA A 398 5.62 -12.66 -14.78
CA ALA A 398 7.05 -12.53 -14.97
C ALA A 398 7.45 -11.06 -14.81
N GLU A 399 8.61 -10.83 -14.25
CA GLU A 399 9.15 -9.50 -13.96
C GLU A 399 10.66 -9.53 -14.14
N THR A 400 11.21 -8.51 -14.78
CA THR A 400 12.64 -8.37 -14.95
C THR A 400 13.11 -6.95 -14.73
N PHE A 401 14.27 -6.83 -14.09
CA PHE A 401 14.94 -5.57 -13.76
C PHE A 401 16.31 -5.55 -14.43
N ASN A 402 16.63 -4.46 -15.11
CA ASN A 402 18.00 -4.07 -15.40
C ASN A 402 18.35 -2.93 -14.43
N THR A 403 19.15 -3.21 -13.41
CA THR A 403 19.47 -2.28 -12.33
C THR A 403 20.97 -2.14 -12.19
N GLY A 404 21.43 -0.97 -11.76
CA GLY A 404 22.85 -0.78 -11.49
C GLY A 404 23.14 0.52 -10.77
N ARG A 405 24.40 0.64 -10.38
CA ARG A 405 25.00 1.85 -9.81
C ARG A 405 26.35 2.09 -10.47
N ALA A 406 26.63 3.34 -10.77
CA ALA A 406 27.97 3.83 -11.07
C ALA A 406 28.30 4.96 -10.11
N GLU A 407 29.51 4.96 -9.54
CA GLU A 407 29.97 6.03 -8.68
C GLU A 407 31.44 6.36 -8.90
N SER A 408 31.83 7.59 -8.59
CA SER A 408 33.22 8.04 -8.62
C SER A 408 33.52 8.98 -7.46
N LEU A 409 34.78 8.97 -7.04
CA LEU A 409 35.38 9.91 -6.10
C LEU A 409 36.72 10.35 -6.70
N ASN A 410 36.80 11.62 -7.11
CA ASN A 410 37.89 12.16 -7.93
C ASN A 410 38.15 11.27 -9.17
N ALA A 411 39.38 10.78 -9.32
CA ALA A 411 39.80 9.91 -10.41
C ALA A 411 39.36 8.44 -10.25
N PHE A 412 38.91 8.02 -9.07
CA PHE A 412 38.49 6.64 -8.82
C PHE A 412 37.03 6.46 -9.23
N SER A 413 36.74 5.40 -9.98
CA SER A 413 35.37 5.05 -10.37
C SER A 413 35.12 3.56 -10.26
N ARG A 414 33.88 3.19 -10.04
CA ARG A 414 33.40 1.81 -10.04
C ARG A 414 31.95 1.76 -10.48
N GLU A 415 31.54 0.63 -11.03
CA GLU A 415 30.16 0.40 -11.45
C GLU A 415 29.81 -1.08 -11.40
N TYR A 416 28.52 -1.37 -11.28
CA TYR A 416 27.99 -2.70 -11.50
C TYR A 416 26.61 -2.61 -12.16
N THR A 417 26.21 -3.70 -12.81
CA THR A 417 24.88 -3.87 -13.39
C THR A 417 24.41 -5.29 -13.11
N ASP A 418 23.13 -5.43 -12.79
CA ASP A 418 22.44 -6.70 -12.56
C ASP A 418 21.21 -6.80 -13.46
N GLN A 419 21.04 -7.98 -14.06
CA GLN A 419 19.79 -8.41 -14.66
C GLN A 419 19.12 -9.37 -13.70
N LEU A 420 18.11 -8.89 -12.98
CA LEU A 420 17.28 -9.71 -12.11
C LEU A 420 16.04 -10.14 -12.88
N SER A 421 15.81 -11.44 -12.99
CA SER A 421 14.61 -12.01 -13.62
C SER A 421 13.84 -12.82 -12.60
N SER A 422 12.52 -12.74 -12.65
CA SER A 422 11.65 -13.41 -11.70
C SER A 422 10.37 -13.91 -12.36
N ALA A 423 9.84 -14.98 -11.79
CA ALA A 423 8.54 -15.51 -12.12
C ALA A 423 7.80 -15.82 -10.82
N PHE A 424 6.49 -15.63 -10.81
CA PHE A 424 5.66 -15.92 -9.66
C PHE A 424 4.33 -16.54 -10.07
N ALA A 425 3.79 -17.35 -9.17
CA ALA A 425 2.43 -17.85 -9.23
C ALA A 425 1.79 -17.67 -7.86
N GLU A 426 0.54 -17.23 -7.80
CA GLU A 426 -0.22 -17.05 -6.58
C GLU A 426 -1.68 -17.39 -6.83
N SER A 427 -2.33 -18.11 -5.92
CA SER A 427 -3.75 -18.43 -6.02
C SER A 427 -4.48 -18.06 -4.75
N ASP A 428 -5.61 -17.39 -4.91
CA ASP A 428 -6.60 -17.20 -3.86
C ASP A 428 -7.66 -18.30 -4.00
N ILE A 429 -7.75 -19.15 -2.99
CA ILE A 429 -8.60 -20.34 -2.97
C ILE A 429 -9.60 -20.19 -1.83
N PHE A 430 -10.87 -20.01 -2.19
CA PHE A 430 -11.96 -20.01 -1.23
C PHE A 430 -12.35 -21.45 -0.87
N LEU A 431 -11.89 -21.90 0.31
CA LEU A 431 -12.22 -23.22 0.85
C LEU A 431 -13.66 -23.27 1.41
N SER A 432 -14.17 -22.13 1.86
CA SER A 432 -15.58 -21.91 2.21
C SER A 432 -15.93 -20.41 2.16
N SER A 433 -17.18 -20.04 2.43
CA SER A 433 -17.58 -18.62 2.57
C SER A 433 -16.89 -17.88 3.74
N ARG A 434 -16.25 -18.62 4.66
CA ARG A 434 -15.56 -18.08 5.83
C ARG A 434 -14.05 -18.31 5.83
N LEU A 435 -13.53 -19.17 4.95
CA LEU A 435 -12.12 -19.54 4.94
C LEU A 435 -11.55 -19.38 3.54
N VAL A 436 -10.52 -18.53 3.44
CA VAL A 436 -9.75 -18.32 2.22
C VAL A 436 -8.28 -18.62 2.49
N ALA A 437 -7.65 -19.31 1.55
CA ALA A 437 -6.23 -19.56 1.55
C ALA A 437 -5.60 -18.86 0.35
N ARG A 438 -4.47 -18.19 0.56
CA ARG A 438 -3.61 -17.66 -0.48
C ARG A 438 -2.32 -18.46 -0.46
N ILE A 439 -1.98 -19.08 -1.58
CA ILE A 439 -0.75 -19.84 -1.74
C ILE A 439 0.04 -19.20 -2.87
N GLY A 440 1.29 -18.83 -2.59
CA GLY A 440 2.15 -18.14 -3.54
C GLY A 440 3.55 -18.72 -3.57
N LEU A 441 4.18 -18.64 -4.74
CA LEU A 441 5.56 -19.01 -4.98
C LEU A 441 6.20 -17.98 -5.90
N ARG A 442 7.40 -17.51 -5.55
CA ARG A 442 8.20 -16.63 -6.39
C ARG A 442 9.61 -17.19 -6.53
N GLY A 443 10.10 -17.30 -7.77
CA GLY A 443 11.50 -17.60 -8.06
C GLY A 443 12.19 -16.38 -8.66
N GLU A 444 13.44 -16.15 -8.27
CA GLU A 444 14.26 -15.06 -8.81
C GLU A 444 15.64 -15.59 -9.21
N TYR A 445 16.26 -14.97 -10.21
CA TYR A 445 17.64 -15.20 -10.62
C TYR A 445 18.33 -13.86 -10.91
N SER A 446 19.48 -13.64 -10.28
CA SER A 446 20.34 -12.46 -10.48
C SER A 446 21.54 -12.85 -11.32
N SER A 447 21.78 -12.12 -12.42
CA SER A 447 22.97 -12.33 -13.25
C SER A 447 24.25 -11.84 -12.57
N TYR A 448 24.16 -10.81 -11.73
CA TYR A 448 25.30 -10.27 -10.98
C TYR A 448 25.72 -11.19 -9.84
N LEU A 449 24.76 -11.70 -9.06
CA LEU A 449 25.05 -12.65 -7.97
C LEU A 449 25.31 -14.08 -8.49
N ARG A 450 24.84 -14.39 -9.72
CA ARG A 450 24.85 -15.73 -10.34
C ARG A 450 24.14 -16.78 -9.47
N LYS A 451 23.02 -16.39 -8.86
CA LYS A 451 22.27 -17.20 -7.91
C LYS A 451 20.78 -17.13 -8.17
N SER A 452 20.09 -18.20 -7.79
CA SER A 452 18.63 -18.29 -7.76
C SER A 452 18.13 -18.35 -6.33
N ASN A 453 16.91 -17.86 -6.10
CA ASN A 453 16.18 -18.04 -4.85
C ASN A 453 14.75 -18.52 -5.11
N LEU A 454 14.10 -19.05 -4.06
CA LEU A 454 12.71 -19.50 -4.09
C LEU A 454 11.98 -19.09 -2.81
N ALA A 455 10.95 -18.27 -2.97
CA ALA A 455 10.18 -17.62 -1.92
C ALA A 455 8.75 -18.15 -1.86
N PRO A 456 8.47 -19.22 -1.07
CA PRO A 456 7.11 -19.68 -0.80
C PRO A 456 6.38 -18.73 0.16
N ARG A 457 5.06 -18.60 -0.04
CA ARG A 457 4.17 -17.76 0.77
C ARG A 457 2.82 -18.46 0.98
N LEU A 458 2.29 -18.32 2.19
CA LEU A 458 1.00 -18.86 2.59
C LEU A 458 0.29 -17.84 3.47
N SER A 459 -0.95 -17.50 3.14
CA SER A 459 -1.80 -16.70 4.01
C SER A 459 -3.17 -17.37 4.16
N LEU A 460 -3.70 -17.41 5.38
CA LEU A 460 -5.00 -17.96 5.71
C LEU A 460 -5.85 -16.85 6.33
N GLY A 461 -7.07 -16.67 5.83
CA GLY A 461 -8.05 -15.75 6.37
C GLY A 461 -9.30 -16.50 6.80
N TYR A 462 -9.65 -16.40 8.07
CA TYR A 462 -10.85 -17.03 8.66
C TYR A 462 -11.78 -15.97 9.26
N LYS A 463 -13.04 -15.94 8.81
CA LYS A 463 -14.09 -15.10 9.40
C LYS A 463 -14.58 -15.67 10.71
N THR A 464 -14.30 -14.95 11.79
CA THR A 464 -14.84 -15.23 13.13
C THR A 464 -16.25 -14.67 13.32
N GLY A 465 -16.65 -13.70 12.49
CA GLY A 465 -17.99 -13.09 12.49
C GLY A 465 -18.26 -12.33 11.19
N ALA A 466 -19.38 -11.60 11.12
CA ALA A 466 -19.74 -10.83 9.92
C ALA A 466 -18.74 -9.70 9.63
N GLN A 467 -18.14 -9.13 10.67
CA GLN A 467 -17.24 -7.97 10.62
C GLN A 467 -15.87 -8.25 11.24
N SER A 468 -15.61 -9.50 11.64
CA SER A 468 -14.35 -9.89 12.29
C SER A 468 -13.67 -11.04 11.58
N GLN A 469 -12.35 -10.97 11.54
CA GLN A 469 -11.49 -11.97 10.91
C GLN A 469 -10.25 -12.24 11.75
N LEU A 470 -9.84 -13.51 11.75
CA LEU A 470 -8.53 -13.96 12.15
C LEU A 470 -7.73 -14.27 10.89
N SER A 471 -6.47 -13.91 10.84
CA SER A 471 -5.58 -14.21 9.71
C SER A 471 -4.23 -14.68 10.19
N PHE A 472 -3.68 -15.66 9.50
CA PHE A 472 -2.31 -16.12 9.68
C PHE A 472 -1.56 -15.93 8.35
N ALA A 473 -0.30 -15.50 8.40
CA ALA A 473 0.55 -15.42 7.22
C ALA A 473 1.95 -15.92 7.53
N TYR A 474 2.49 -16.71 6.60
CA TYR A 474 3.88 -17.12 6.50
C TYR A 474 4.43 -16.71 5.15
N GLY A 475 5.68 -16.24 5.12
CA GLY A 475 6.36 -16.01 3.85
C GLY A 475 7.86 -15.90 4.02
N ARG A 476 8.58 -16.44 3.02
CA ARG A 476 10.01 -16.21 2.84
C ARG A 476 10.21 -15.09 1.82
N PHE A 477 11.09 -14.16 2.15
CA PHE A 477 11.38 -12.98 1.35
C PHE A 477 12.87 -12.88 1.09
N PHE A 478 13.22 -12.44 -0.12
CA PHE A 478 14.59 -12.18 -0.53
C PHE A 478 14.72 -10.75 -1.07
N GLN A 479 15.91 -10.19 -0.88
CA GLN A 479 16.36 -9.01 -1.60
C GLN A 479 17.84 -9.12 -1.94
N ASN A 480 18.26 -8.47 -3.01
CA ASN A 480 19.67 -8.20 -3.22
C ASN A 480 20.18 -7.25 -2.12
N PRO A 481 21.43 -7.41 -1.64
CA PRO A 481 22.10 -6.43 -0.79
C PRO A 481 22.03 -5.01 -1.36
N GLU A 482 22.16 -4.00 -0.50
CA GLU A 482 22.13 -2.60 -0.94
C GLU A 482 23.24 -2.31 -1.98
N ASP A 483 22.93 -1.45 -2.95
CA ASP A 483 23.83 -1.09 -4.06
C ASP A 483 25.21 -0.59 -3.59
N SER A 484 25.32 -0.03 -2.37
CA SER A 484 26.58 0.40 -1.74
C SER A 484 27.52 -0.76 -1.40
N TYR A 485 26.98 -1.96 -1.18
CA TYR A 485 27.75 -3.19 -0.98
C TYR A 485 27.97 -3.92 -2.30
N LEU A 486 26.94 -4.00 -3.16
CA LEU A 486 27.04 -4.70 -4.45
C LEU A 486 28.08 -4.08 -5.37
N ILE A 487 28.25 -2.76 -5.35
CA ILE A 487 29.28 -2.09 -6.15
C ILE A 487 30.71 -2.46 -5.71
N MET A 488 30.88 -2.97 -4.49
CA MET A 488 32.17 -3.43 -3.97
C MET A 488 32.43 -4.90 -4.31
N LYS A 489 31.40 -5.74 -4.23
CA LYS A 489 31.50 -7.18 -4.40
C LYS A 489 30.13 -7.81 -4.69
N ALA A 490 30.11 -8.81 -5.57
CA ALA A 490 28.95 -9.69 -5.71
C ALA A 490 28.76 -10.54 -4.45
N LEU A 491 27.59 -10.42 -3.84
CA LEU A 491 27.19 -11.07 -2.59
C LEU A 491 26.11 -12.15 -2.85
N ASP A 492 25.54 -12.69 -1.79
CA ASP A 492 24.32 -13.52 -1.83
C ASP A 492 23.06 -12.67 -1.56
N TYR A 493 21.90 -13.24 -1.85
CA TYR A 493 20.62 -12.69 -1.41
C TYR A 493 20.54 -12.62 0.11
N GLU A 494 19.98 -11.52 0.60
CA GLU A 494 19.55 -11.41 1.99
C GLU A 494 18.16 -12.03 2.13
N GLN A 495 17.87 -12.66 3.28
CA GLN A 495 16.63 -13.39 3.52
C GLN A 495 15.92 -12.94 4.79
N ALA A 496 14.58 -12.96 4.75
CA ALA A 496 13.75 -12.90 5.93
C ALA A 496 12.53 -13.83 5.85
N ASP A 497 12.28 -14.57 6.93
CA ASP A 497 11.07 -15.39 7.09
C ASP A 497 10.11 -14.71 8.07
N HIS A 498 8.86 -14.50 7.66
CA HIS A 498 7.84 -13.80 8.44
C HIS A 498 6.76 -14.77 8.89
N TYR A 499 6.33 -14.61 10.14
CA TYR A 499 5.18 -15.29 10.74
C TYR A 499 4.30 -14.23 11.39
N ILE A 500 3.04 -14.15 10.98
CA ILE A 500 2.13 -13.09 11.37
C ILE A 500 0.79 -13.70 11.76
N LEU A 501 0.27 -13.29 12.91
CA LEU A 501 -1.08 -13.59 13.36
C LEU A 501 -1.82 -12.29 13.61
N LYS A 502 -2.94 -12.08 12.93
CA LYS A 502 -3.72 -10.84 12.95
C LYS A 502 -5.16 -11.13 13.32
N TYR A 503 -5.71 -10.36 14.25
CA TYR A 503 -7.16 -10.24 14.46
C TYR A 503 -7.61 -8.84 14.04
N GLU A 504 -8.72 -8.77 13.32
CA GLU A 504 -9.27 -7.51 12.83
C GLU A 504 -10.79 -7.49 13.00
N LEU A 505 -11.31 -6.38 13.53
CA LEU A 505 -12.72 -6.04 13.57
C LEU A 505 -12.92 -4.78 12.70
N ASN A 506 -13.62 -4.95 11.59
CA ASN A 506 -13.79 -3.94 10.56
C ASN A 506 -15.28 -3.57 10.44
N LEU A 507 -15.64 -2.45 11.06
CA LEU A 507 -16.96 -1.84 11.00
C LEU A 507 -16.93 -0.70 9.98
N ALA A 508 -18.09 -0.26 9.47
CA ALA A 508 -18.19 0.74 8.40
C ALA A 508 -17.30 2.00 8.59
N ASP A 509 -17.23 2.51 9.81
CA ASP A 509 -16.49 3.73 10.18
C ASP A 509 -15.53 3.52 11.36
N ARG A 510 -15.29 2.26 11.76
CA ARG A 510 -14.42 1.93 12.88
C ARG A 510 -13.62 0.67 12.59
N LEU A 511 -12.34 0.70 12.91
CA LEU A 511 -11.42 -0.41 12.71
C LEU A 511 -10.66 -0.66 14.01
N PHE A 512 -10.60 -1.92 14.40
CA PHE A 512 -9.70 -2.40 15.44
C PHE A 512 -8.85 -3.54 14.90
N ARG A 513 -7.53 -3.45 15.07
CA ARG A 513 -6.56 -4.46 14.63
C ARG A 513 -5.59 -4.76 15.76
N VAL A 514 -5.34 -6.04 15.99
CA VAL A 514 -4.22 -6.51 16.82
C VAL A 514 -3.43 -7.50 15.99
N GLU A 515 -2.11 -7.34 15.97
CA GLU A 515 -1.23 -8.19 15.17
C GLU A 515 -0.01 -8.58 16.00
N GLY A 516 0.30 -9.88 16.05
CA GLY A 516 1.55 -10.41 16.55
C GLY A 516 2.43 -10.90 15.40
N TYR A 517 3.73 -10.67 15.48
CA TYR A 517 4.66 -11.06 14.43
C TYR A 517 5.99 -11.59 14.98
N TYR A 518 6.60 -12.50 14.22
CA TYR A 518 7.97 -12.95 14.35
C TYR A 518 8.63 -12.93 12.97
N LYS A 519 9.84 -12.38 12.90
CA LYS A 519 10.65 -12.25 11.71
C LYS A 519 12.04 -12.79 12.01
N ASP A 520 12.50 -13.74 11.21
CA ASP A 520 13.82 -14.34 11.29
C ASP A 520 14.66 -13.87 10.11
N TYR A 521 15.86 -13.36 10.35
CA TYR A 521 16.77 -12.89 9.30
C TYR A 521 17.93 -13.86 9.13
N ALA A 522 18.25 -14.17 7.88
CA ALA A 522 19.42 -14.93 7.49
C ALA A 522 20.12 -14.27 6.32
N ASN A 523 21.40 -14.59 6.13
CA ASN A 523 22.23 -14.15 5.03
C ASN A 523 22.29 -12.62 4.86
N LEU A 524 22.19 -11.87 5.96
CA LEU A 524 22.33 -10.42 5.93
C LEU A 524 23.77 -10.05 5.56
N THR A 525 23.93 -8.94 4.84
CA THR A 525 25.24 -8.40 4.51
C THR A 525 26.03 -8.12 5.78
N LYS A 526 27.30 -8.55 5.81
CA LYS A 526 28.20 -8.40 6.94
C LYS A 526 29.55 -7.87 6.49
N VAL A 527 30.04 -6.87 7.22
CA VAL A 527 31.38 -6.31 7.13
C VAL A 527 32.19 -6.79 8.33
N ASN A 528 33.25 -7.55 8.08
CA ASN A 528 34.16 -8.09 9.10
C ASN A 528 35.59 -7.65 8.78
N GLY A 529 35.98 -6.48 9.30
CA GLY A 529 37.24 -5.83 8.91
C GLY A 529 37.23 -5.52 7.42
N ALA A 530 38.16 -6.12 6.67
CA ALA A 530 38.22 -6.00 5.21
C ALA A 530 37.32 -7.02 4.45
N SER A 531 36.74 -8.01 5.14
CA SER A 531 35.85 -8.98 4.51
C SER A 531 34.43 -8.44 4.38
N LEU A 532 33.80 -8.70 3.23
CA LEU A 532 32.40 -8.43 2.93
C LEU A 532 31.75 -9.73 2.45
N ASP A 533 30.74 -10.20 3.19
CA ASP A 533 30.04 -11.48 2.98
C ASP A 533 28.57 -11.42 3.48
N ASN A 534 27.87 -12.56 3.45
CA ASN A 534 26.48 -12.70 3.92
C ASN A 534 26.39 -13.52 5.22
N SER A 535 27.36 -13.42 6.13
CA SER A 535 27.32 -14.16 7.41
C SER A 535 26.37 -13.55 8.46
N GLY A 536 25.70 -12.44 8.13
CA GLY A 536 24.82 -11.73 9.06
C GLY A 536 23.48 -12.43 9.30
N TYR A 537 22.91 -12.22 10.49
CA TYR A 537 21.66 -12.84 10.93
C TYR A 537 20.97 -11.99 12.00
N GLY A 538 19.73 -12.33 12.37
CA GLY A 538 19.02 -11.64 13.44
C GLY A 538 17.56 -12.01 13.53
N TYR A 539 16.81 -11.30 14.36
CA TYR A 539 15.37 -11.46 14.49
C TYR A 539 14.68 -10.13 14.79
N ALA A 540 13.37 -10.09 14.55
CA ALA A 540 12.48 -9.07 15.05
C ALA A 540 11.13 -9.69 15.44
N ARG A 541 10.60 -9.35 16.61
CA ARG A 541 9.32 -9.87 17.09
C ARG A 541 8.58 -8.83 17.91
N GLY A 542 7.27 -8.93 17.95
CA GLY A 542 6.48 -8.03 18.75
C GLY A 542 5.00 -8.10 18.45
N PHE A 543 4.29 -7.06 18.86
CA PHE A 543 2.87 -6.92 18.59
C PHE A 543 2.50 -5.46 18.34
N GLU A 544 1.39 -5.27 17.63
CA GLU A 544 0.87 -3.99 17.20
C GLU A 544 -0.62 -3.92 17.52
N VAL A 545 -1.08 -2.72 17.89
CA VAL A 545 -2.49 -2.41 18.09
C VAL A 545 -2.84 -1.17 17.26
N PHE A 546 -3.95 -1.22 16.55
CA PHE A 546 -4.50 -0.11 15.79
C PHE A 546 -5.98 0.05 16.08
N LEU A 547 -6.38 1.28 16.36
CA LEU A 547 -7.77 1.68 16.48
C LEU A 547 -7.98 2.91 15.61
N LYS A 548 -8.96 2.87 14.70
CA LYS A 548 -9.39 4.03 13.91
C LYS A 548 -10.89 4.19 14.09
N ASP A 549 -11.35 5.42 14.32
CA ASP A 549 -12.75 5.73 14.57
C ASP A 549 -13.12 7.04 13.84
N LYS A 550 -14.16 6.99 13.01
CA LYS A 550 -14.74 8.13 12.29
C LYS A 550 -16.19 8.45 12.70
N LYS A 551 -16.69 7.83 13.77
CA LYS A 551 -18.11 7.83 14.15
C LYS A 551 -18.37 8.36 15.55
N THR A 552 -17.52 8.03 16.52
CA THR A 552 -17.76 8.32 17.93
C THR A 552 -17.80 9.82 18.22
N ILE A 553 -17.00 10.62 17.50
CA ILE A 553 -16.98 12.09 17.61
C ILE A 553 -17.62 12.68 16.35
N PRO A 554 -18.75 13.42 16.44
CA PRO A 554 -19.36 14.06 15.29
C PRO A 554 -18.38 14.99 14.57
N ASN A 555 -18.27 14.86 13.25
CA ASN A 555 -17.30 15.61 12.43
C ASN A 555 -15.83 15.41 12.82
N GLY A 556 -15.53 14.40 13.64
CA GLY A 556 -14.19 14.05 14.05
C GLY A 556 -13.78 12.68 13.52
N ASP A 557 -12.50 12.52 13.24
CA ASP A 557 -11.87 11.22 13.11
C ASP A 557 -10.60 11.15 13.95
N PHE A 558 -10.32 9.97 14.48
CA PHE A 558 -9.08 9.74 15.19
C PHE A 558 -8.56 8.33 14.95
N TRP A 559 -7.27 8.15 15.16
CA TRP A 559 -6.69 6.82 15.29
C TRP A 559 -5.55 6.80 16.27
N ILE A 560 -5.35 5.62 16.84
CA ILE A 560 -4.32 5.31 17.81
C ILE A 560 -3.55 4.10 17.26
N SER A 561 -2.23 4.24 17.18
CA SER A 561 -1.33 3.14 16.86
C SER A 561 -0.36 2.91 18.01
N TYR A 562 -0.09 1.66 18.31
CA TYR A 562 0.92 1.23 19.26
C TYR A 562 1.70 0.06 18.67
N SER A 563 3.03 0.07 18.85
CA SER A 563 3.90 -1.03 18.43
C SER A 563 4.92 -1.35 19.51
N PHE A 564 5.04 -2.64 19.82
CA PHE A 564 6.14 -3.21 20.58
C PHE A 564 7.09 -3.94 19.62
N LEU A 565 8.39 -3.73 19.80
CA LEU A 565 9.46 -4.31 18.99
C LEU A 565 10.61 -4.80 19.86
N ASP A 566 10.88 -6.10 19.81
CA ASP A 566 12.12 -6.72 20.27
C ASP A 566 12.89 -7.22 19.04
N SER A 567 14.01 -6.57 18.73
CA SER A 567 14.84 -6.92 17.57
C SER A 567 16.32 -6.85 17.92
N LYS A 568 17.07 -7.83 17.41
CA LYS A 568 18.53 -7.82 17.42
C LYS A 568 19.05 -8.32 16.09
N ARG A 569 20.14 -7.71 15.60
CA ARG A 569 20.76 -8.05 14.32
C ARG A 569 22.28 -8.01 14.45
N ASN A 570 22.94 -8.93 13.75
CA ASN A 570 24.37 -8.93 13.49
C ASN A 570 24.54 -8.72 11.97
N PHE A 571 24.67 -7.48 11.54
CA PHE A 571 24.64 -7.08 10.13
C PHE A 571 25.46 -5.81 9.90
N GLY A 572 25.82 -5.53 8.65
CA GLY A 572 26.72 -4.44 8.30
C GLY A 572 28.00 -4.52 9.13
N ASN A 573 28.38 -3.39 9.74
CA ASN A 573 29.57 -3.28 10.57
C ASN A 573 29.36 -3.68 12.05
N TYR A 574 28.24 -4.30 12.43
CA TYR A 574 27.99 -4.63 13.83
C TYR A 574 28.97 -5.73 14.28
N PRO A 575 29.68 -5.58 15.40
CA PRO A 575 30.62 -6.62 15.87
C PRO A 575 29.90 -7.81 16.52
N MET A 576 28.63 -7.65 16.88
CA MET A 576 27.83 -8.65 17.59
C MET A 576 26.34 -8.46 17.34
N LEU A 577 25.54 -9.44 17.77
CA LEU A 577 24.08 -9.37 17.75
C LEU A 577 23.55 -8.29 18.72
N ALA A 578 23.06 -7.18 18.19
CA ALA A 578 22.62 -6.03 19.00
C ALA A 578 21.32 -5.40 18.48
N ARG A 579 20.62 -4.64 19.33
CA ARG A 579 19.42 -3.89 18.90
C ARG A 579 19.86 -2.71 18.03
N PRO A 580 19.41 -2.60 16.77
CA PRO A 580 19.84 -1.53 15.89
C PRO A 580 19.51 -0.13 16.42
N ALA A 581 20.38 0.85 16.12
CA ALA A 581 20.24 2.23 16.60
C ALA A 581 18.95 2.93 16.14
N PHE A 582 18.41 2.55 14.96
CA PHE A 582 17.14 3.09 14.47
C PHE A 582 15.90 2.46 15.15
N ALA A 583 16.04 1.35 15.86
CA ALA A 583 14.92 0.58 16.40
C ALA A 583 14.52 1.02 17.82
N ALA A 584 13.35 1.66 17.94
CA ALA A 584 12.72 1.94 19.22
C ALA A 584 11.90 0.74 19.71
N LYS A 585 11.96 0.44 21.01
CA LYS A 585 11.26 -0.73 21.61
C LYS A 585 9.75 -0.53 21.70
N HIS A 586 9.31 0.67 22.04
CA HIS A 586 7.90 1.05 22.05
C HIS A 586 7.71 2.30 21.21
N THR A 587 6.73 2.28 20.32
CA THR A 587 6.25 3.45 19.58
C THR A 587 4.75 3.57 19.73
N ALA A 588 4.26 4.80 19.79
CA ALA A 588 2.84 5.08 19.80
C ALA A 588 2.56 6.35 19.00
N SER A 589 1.43 6.41 18.32
CA SER A 589 0.91 7.66 17.78
C SER A 589 -0.57 7.81 18.02
N ILE A 590 -1.00 9.05 18.23
CA ILE A 590 -2.39 9.45 18.35
C ILE A 590 -2.60 10.55 17.32
N VAL A 591 -3.53 10.34 16.41
CA VAL A 591 -3.95 11.34 15.44
C VAL A 591 -5.41 11.64 15.68
N ALA A 592 -5.76 12.91 15.72
CA ALA A 592 -7.13 13.37 15.80
C ALA A 592 -7.33 14.51 14.81
N LYS A 593 -8.46 14.52 14.11
CA LYS A 593 -8.90 15.64 13.29
C LYS A 593 -10.35 15.94 13.61
N GLN A 594 -10.69 17.21 13.56
CA GLN A 594 -12.02 17.71 13.85
C GLN A 594 -12.36 18.78 12.83
N PHE A 595 -13.43 18.57 12.08
CA PHE A 595 -14.04 19.62 11.30
C PHE A 595 -15.01 20.44 12.17
N ILE A 596 -14.88 21.76 12.13
CA ILE A 596 -15.70 22.71 12.88
C ILE A 596 -16.48 23.55 11.86
N PRO A 597 -17.75 23.19 11.59
CA PRO A 597 -18.57 23.86 10.57
C PRO A 597 -18.71 25.37 10.79
N ALA A 598 -18.79 25.82 12.05
CA ALA A 598 -18.98 27.23 12.41
C ALA A 598 -17.85 28.15 11.89
N ILE A 599 -16.66 27.62 11.66
CA ILE A 599 -15.49 28.36 11.14
C ILE A 599 -14.96 27.76 9.83
N ASN A 600 -15.73 26.86 9.20
CA ASN A 600 -15.35 26.14 7.98
C ASN A 600 -13.91 25.60 7.97
N SER A 601 -13.46 25.09 9.12
CA SER A 601 -12.06 24.70 9.33
C SER A 601 -11.94 23.28 9.86
N GLN A 602 -10.94 22.57 9.37
CA GLN A 602 -10.48 21.31 9.94
C GLN A 602 -9.25 21.56 10.79
N ILE A 603 -9.30 21.17 12.06
CA ILE A 603 -8.17 21.19 12.98
C ILE A 603 -7.64 19.76 13.11
N GLY A 604 -6.32 19.59 13.07
CA GLY A 604 -5.65 18.31 13.25
C GLY A 604 -4.58 18.38 14.32
N ALA A 605 -4.43 17.29 15.07
CA ALA A 605 -3.36 17.08 16.02
C ALA A 605 -2.76 15.68 15.81
N THR A 606 -1.44 15.57 15.92
CA THR A 606 -0.73 14.31 15.85
C THR A 606 0.34 14.29 16.91
N TYR A 607 0.23 13.35 17.85
CA TYR A 607 1.23 13.10 18.87
C TYR A 607 1.95 11.79 18.57
N VAL A 608 3.28 11.82 18.52
CA VAL A 608 4.13 10.65 18.31
C VAL A 608 5.08 10.50 19.49
N PHE A 609 5.11 9.30 20.05
CA PHE A 609 6.00 8.90 21.13
C PHE A 609 6.85 7.71 20.67
N ALA A 610 8.13 7.73 21.04
CA ALA A 610 8.99 6.55 20.94
C ALA A 610 9.95 6.49 22.12
N THR A 611 10.19 5.30 22.64
CA THR A 611 11.24 5.09 23.65
C THR A 611 12.62 5.36 23.07
N GLY A 612 13.58 5.60 23.96
CA GLY A 612 14.99 5.79 23.60
C GLY A 612 15.54 4.75 22.62
N ARG A 613 16.51 5.19 21.83
CA ARG A 613 17.23 4.40 20.84
C ARG A 613 18.62 4.06 21.32
N THR A 614 19.14 2.91 20.91
CA THR A 614 20.54 2.57 21.20
C THR A 614 21.49 3.47 20.40
N TYR A 615 22.68 3.73 20.92
CA TYR A 615 23.74 4.39 20.16
C TYR A 615 25.11 3.84 20.55
N VAL A 616 26.09 3.97 19.66
CA VAL A 616 27.45 3.50 19.92
C VAL A 616 28.13 4.50 20.84
N ASN A 617 28.60 4.03 22.00
CA ASN A 617 29.43 4.80 22.92
C ASN A 617 30.77 4.07 23.06
N PRO A 618 31.89 4.62 22.56
CA PRO A 618 33.21 3.98 22.67
C PRO A 618 33.67 3.83 24.14
N ASN A 619 33.10 4.61 25.06
CA ASN A 619 33.40 4.54 26.49
C ASN A 619 32.54 3.49 27.23
N ASN A 620 31.62 2.82 26.54
CA ASN A 620 30.82 1.71 27.09
C ASN A 620 31.31 0.39 26.49
N ALA A 621 31.69 -0.57 27.35
CA ALA A 621 32.13 -1.90 26.92
C ALA A 621 31.03 -2.69 26.18
N VAL A 622 29.75 -2.37 26.42
CA VAL A 622 28.62 -2.99 25.73
C VAL A 622 28.31 -2.21 24.45
N TYR A 623 28.54 -2.84 23.29
CA TYR A 623 28.17 -2.29 22.00
C TYR A 623 26.67 -2.00 21.92
N LEU A 624 26.29 -0.77 21.56
CA LEU A 624 24.90 -0.29 21.56
C LEU A 624 24.21 -0.45 22.94
N GLY A 625 24.97 -0.42 24.05
CA GLY A 625 24.44 -0.58 25.41
C GLY A 625 23.73 0.65 25.97
N ASP A 626 24.12 1.85 25.54
CA ASP A 626 23.49 3.09 25.96
C ASP A 626 22.21 3.39 25.19
N MET A 627 21.32 4.18 25.79
CA MET A 627 20.06 4.62 25.16
C MET A 627 19.82 6.12 25.28
N THR A 628 19.24 6.73 24.24
CA THR A 628 18.76 8.11 24.31
C THR A 628 17.53 8.23 25.22
N LYS A 629 17.14 9.47 25.54
CA LYS A 629 15.82 9.73 26.15
C LYS A 629 14.71 9.44 25.14
N SER A 630 13.52 9.13 25.65
CA SER A 630 12.32 8.98 24.81
C SER A 630 12.05 10.25 24.00
N SER A 631 11.68 10.08 22.73
CA SER A 631 11.34 11.17 21.83
C SER A 631 9.84 11.43 21.83
N ASN A 632 9.47 12.70 21.69
CA ASN A 632 8.10 13.18 21.68
C ASN A 632 7.92 14.19 20.55
N ASN A 633 6.80 14.13 19.83
CA ASN A 633 6.45 15.13 18.84
C ASN A 633 4.96 15.42 18.93
N LEU A 634 4.59 16.70 19.09
CA LEU A 634 3.20 17.16 18.96
C LEU A 634 3.12 18.11 17.77
N SER A 635 2.43 17.69 16.74
CA SER A 635 2.19 18.46 15.52
C SER A 635 0.74 18.89 15.46
N LEU A 636 0.50 20.11 14.99
CA LEU A 636 -0.82 20.68 14.81
C LEU A 636 -1.01 21.13 13.37
N SER A 637 -2.25 21.08 12.89
CA SER A 637 -2.63 21.61 11.59
C SER A 637 -3.98 22.29 11.64
N VAL A 638 -4.16 23.30 10.79
CA VAL A 638 -5.46 23.93 10.55
C VAL A 638 -5.63 24.09 9.05
N SER A 639 -6.75 23.63 8.51
CA SER A 639 -7.14 23.81 7.11
C SER A 639 -8.46 24.58 7.08
N TYR A 640 -8.42 25.83 6.66
CA TYR A 640 -9.60 26.67 6.44
C TYR A 640 -10.06 26.55 4.99
N LEU A 641 -11.30 26.11 4.82
CA LEU A 641 -11.95 25.97 3.53
C LEU A 641 -12.64 27.30 3.19
N THR A 642 -12.41 27.82 2.01
CA THR A 642 -12.96 29.12 1.59
C THR A 642 -13.07 29.21 0.08
N HIS A 643 -13.52 30.36 -0.41
CA HIS A 643 -13.45 30.72 -1.80
C HIS A 643 -12.64 32.01 -1.96
N VAL A 644 -11.61 31.97 -2.79
CA VAL A 644 -10.84 33.15 -3.21
C VAL A 644 -11.09 33.34 -4.69
N LEU A 645 -11.51 34.54 -5.10
CA LEU A 645 -11.91 34.83 -6.50
C LEU A 645 -13.00 33.86 -7.03
N LYS A 646 -13.94 33.47 -6.16
CA LYS A 646 -15.01 32.47 -6.44
C LYS A 646 -14.50 31.05 -6.72
N GLN A 647 -13.21 30.78 -6.59
CA GLN A 647 -12.63 29.45 -6.76
C GLN A 647 -12.44 28.77 -5.41
N PHE A 648 -12.71 27.47 -5.34
CA PHE A 648 -12.49 26.71 -4.12
C PHE A 648 -11.02 26.81 -3.69
N THR A 649 -10.80 27.18 -2.44
CA THR A 649 -9.47 27.45 -1.90
C THR A 649 -9.34 26.88 -0.49
N VAL A 650 -8.24 26.19 -0.24
CA VAL A 650 -7.84 25.70 1.07
C VAL A 650 -6.64 26.50 1.54
N LEU A 651 -6.81 27.25 2.62
CA LEU A 651 -5.71 27.85 3.36
C LEU A 651 -5.31 26.87 4.45
N TYR A 652 -4.07 26.42 4.48
CA TYR A 652 -3.62 25.45 5.46
C TYR A 652 -2.33 25.86 6.15
N LEU A 653 -2.26 25.57 7.44
CA LEU A 653 -1.09 25.72 8.29
C LEU A 653 -0.76 24.37 8.89
N ASN A 654 0.50 23.97 8.81
CA ASN A 654 1.02 22.78 9.47
C ASN A 654 2.22 23.17 10.32
N ALA A 655 2.22 22.82 11.59
CA ALA A 655 3.29 23.10 12.54
C ALA A 655 3.75 21.80 13.20
N ASN A 656 5.04 21.50 13.09
CA ASN A 656 5.63 20.30 13.67
C ASN A 656 6.31 20.60 15.00
N ASN A 657 6.19 19.69 15.95
CA ASN A 657 6.79 19.80 17.28
C ASN A 657 6.48 21.13 17.98
N VAL A 658 5.21 21.52 18.03
CA VAL A 658 4.74 22.81 18.58
C VAL A 658 5.24 23.04 20.01
N MET A 659 5.28 21.99 20.83
CA MET A 659 5.83 22.06 22.19
C MET A 659 7.34 22.26 22.23
N GLY A 660 8.06 21.97 21.14
CA GLY A 660 9.51 22.17 21.03
C GLY A 660 10.33 21.14 21.81
N PHE A 661 9.87 19.89 21.84
CA PHE A 661 10.60 18.79 22.45
C PHE A 661 12.00 18.66 21.84
N LYS A 662 13.02 18.52 22.70
CA LYS A 662 14.41 18.34 22.29
C LYS A 662 14.68 16.86 22.02
N ASN A 663 14.25 16.38 20.86
CA ASN A 663 14.44 14.99 20.45
C ASN A 663 15.91 14.72 20.07
N ILE A 664 16.46 13.62 20.59
CA ILE A 664 17.82 13.14 20.31
C ILE A 664 17.70 11.70 19.83
N TYR A 665 18.17 11.44 18.61
CA TYR A 665 18.07 10.12 17.97
C TYR A 665 19.30 9.24 18.19
N GLY A 666 20.42 9.83 18.62
CA GLY A 666 21.64 9.13 18.96
C GLY A 666 22.75 10.11 19.31
N TYR A 667 23.95 9.57 19.51
CA TYR A 667 25.16 10.37 19.64
C TYR A 667 26.25 9.84 18.72
N GLN A 668 26.96 10.76 18.09
CA GLN A 668 28.24 10.48 17.43
C GLN A 668 29.36 10.79 18.42
N TYR A 669 30.44 10.03 18.35
CA TYR A 669 31.66 10.24 19.11
C TYR A 669 32.84 10.44 18.16
N SER A 670 33.83 11.21 18.60
CA SER A 670 35.14 11.23 17.94
C SER A 670 35.82 9.87 18.03
N ASN A 671 36.80 9.63 17.17
CA ASN A 671 37.55 8.36 17.11
C ASN A 671 38.25 8.04 18.45
N ASP A 672 38.66 9.06 19.20
CA ASP A 672 39.24 8.96 20.55
C ASP A 672 38.19 8.87 21.68
N GLY A 673 36.90 9.01 21.36
CA GLY A 673 35.80 8.97 22.31
C GLY A 673 35.65 10.20 23.22
N LEU A 674 36.48 11.24 23.06
CA LEU A 674 36.52 12.42 23.95
C LEU A 674 35.42 13.44 23.62
N ASN A 675 35.11 13.63 22.33
CA ASN A 675 34.08 14.54 21.86
C ASN A 675 32.80 13.79 21.54
N ARG A 676 31.65 14.42 21.84
CA ARG A 676 30.33 13.86 21.56
C ARG A 676 29.39 14.88 20.95
N ARG A 677 28.63 14.49 19.93
CA ARG A 677 27.57 15.28 19.31
C ARG A 677 26.24 14.54 19.34
N ALA A 678 25.17 15.23 19.71
CA ALA A 678 23.81 14.68 19.60
C ALA A 678 23.35 14.70 18.13
N ILE A 679 22.73 13.60 17.68
CA ILE A 679 22.00 13.54 16.42
C ILE A 679 20.58 14.02 16.69
N THR A 680 20.17 15.10 16.02
CA THR A 680 18.87 15.77 16.23
C THR A 680 18.09 15.87 14.93
N PRO A 681 16.79 16.22 14.96
CA PRO A 681 16.08 16.62 13.75
C PRO A 681 16.71 17.87 13.10
N ALA A 682 16.46 18.08 11.81
CA ALA A 682 16.94 19.24 11.05
C ALA A 682 16.59 20.59 11.70
N ALA A 683 15.37 20.71 12.25
CA ALA A 683 14.94 21.85 13.05
C ALA A 683 14.16 21.39 14.28
N ARG A 684 14.20 22.17 15.36
CA ARG A 684 13.41 21.87 16.57
C ARG A 684 11.92 22.03 16.30
N ARG A 685 11.53 23.05 15.55
CA ARG A 685 10.16 23.35 15.13
C ARG A 685 10.21 23.78 13.68
N ASP A 686 9.15 23.52 12.95
CA ASP A 686 8.93 24.13 11.66
C ASP A 686 7.44 24.38 11.45
N VAL A 687 7.15 25.37 10.60
CA VAL A 687 5.81 25.76 10.21
C VAL A 687 5.79 25.97 8.72
N ILE A 688 4.78 25.41 8.07
CA ILE A 688 4.48 25.64 6.66
C ILE A 688 3.07 26.22 6.59
N LEU A 689 2.95 27.35 5.91
CA LEU A 689 1.68 27.92 5.50
C LEU A 689 1.55 27.72 3.98
N GLY A 690 0.37 27.33 3.55
CA GLY A 690 0.07 27.14 2.14
C GLY A 690 -1.36 27.50 1.78
N LEU A 691 -1.55 27.70 0.48
CA LEU A 691 -2.80 27.95 -0.20
C LEU A 691 -2.88 26.97 -1.36
N ILE A 692 -3.96 26.20 -1.43
CA ILE A 692 -4.27 25.34 -2.56
C ILE A 692 -5.57 25.85 -3.16
N MET A 693 -5.55 26.26 -4.41
CA MET A 693 -6.73 26.72 -5.15
C MET A 693 -7.00 25.76 -6.30
N THR A 694 -8.27 25.42 -6.50
CA THR A 694 -8.70 24.61 -7.64
C THR A 694 -9.64 25.45 -8.50
N ILE A 695 -9.25 25.66 -9.76
CA ILE A 695 -10.03 26.37 -10.77
C ILE A 695 -10.77 25.33 -11.63
N GLY A 696 -12.03 25.58 -11.93
CA GLY A 696 -12.88 24.63 -12.67
C GLY A 696 -13.56 23.57 -11.78
N ASP A 697 -13.45 23.73 -10.46
CA ASP A 697 -14.16 22.94 -9.47
C ASP A 697 -14.75 23.84 -8.37
N ASN A 698 -16.06 23.69 -8.13
CA ASN A 698 -16.80 24.43 -7.10
C ASN A 698 -17.30 23.48 -5.99
N THR A 699 -16.95 22.20 -6.03
CA THR A 699 -17.46 21.17 -5.12
C THR A 699 -16.42 20.79 -4.06
N PHE A 700 -16.85 20.84 -2.79
CA PHE A 700 -16.10 20.28 -1.67
C PHE A 700 -16.39 18.78 -1.57
N VAL A 701 -15.37 17.93 -1.72
CA VAL A 701 -15.50 16.48 -1.49
C VAL A 701 -14.78 16.14 -0.18
N ARG A 702 -15.55 15.70 0.82
CA ARG A 702 -15.06 15.31 2.16
C ARG A 702 -14.47 13.91 2.19
#